data_AF-A0A2P8GM87-F1
#
_entry.id   AF-A0A2P8GM87-F1
#
_cell.length_a   1.000
_cell.length_b   1.000
_cell.length_c   1.000
_cell.angle_alpha   90.00
_cell.angle_beta   90.00
_cell.angle_gamma   90.00
#
_symmetry.space_group_name_H-M   'P 1'
#
loop_
_entity.id
_entity.type
_entity.pdbx_description
1 polymer ?
#
loop_
_entity_poly.entity_id
_entity_poly.type
_entity_poly.pdbx_seq_one_letter_code
_entity_poly.pdbx_strand_id
1 'polypeptide(L)'
;MARSKFPYIFYRKRLRDFPLLSHFIPRGKKVIAHSGHRHLVDGELQHIAHAVEEKLQDITKGNYKDFILVSGIADGADSLVVTTALEMGLKVLLLLLPEDGDAGRVKTLADRFGTAFIATVSLSPYITEARNRKAAGSGMQKIAGGDNIPYQILAGSLVNIAEHLIVLWDGVDTGKEGGTADVVNMAMEAAGKRCKSGNLYQLIVSRAENDAPLCGAALQRQRYFPPPDKMEWAATCFPQFTYKSRIPWWKRNVVYNENFWRFVLPLFFVLLTVSFGTWGFILREEAGYVPDYPGYRHAFFSAVNLLTFNSSADDTDKSEKVVVILDIARFSGLFFFINAFVVAFLLAIGSNNKNLLRFFFWHWFSRDRICMISGLNSITYLLAITLKKEHQNVMIIDKAPDPNLKTEAAKRGIRVVSGSPQSSTFLRRNRAVNAHTIYLLEESDADNIRTLQELDLMWAKQSRRKHCYVHLKDDRAAEFVGKLNPLSGRVVVRRLNFHEIISRKLLIRYPIYRESQDAWKPTEILLFGFGDMGRQLLVTLLHTIQLNNNHHVNITVFAQSATEAEAAFYQQYPCLWYNPHENLLYEAPYTREIRKEIFPKGRITFRELPVADAAYYNDEVMRRALHEENLITAYFCLEDALQGAAYLHGFLGKIALRHFNLQIFCYCNLADESEFENISHMLNRQLPYTPVIFFGQLVDECRALAKGNAAIDDLPALINLWYANMKDKTYWRNHPVDIMRLARQEWETLSYTYKESNRRAADHIWVKLRYTSYSLQKIKQALTANDTSEILFEYFSMEANPACRGLFELLSKTEQHRWCAEKLLNGFLPLQDYDPDIEDVETRIARWNSERGYKTRYQSQKLHIDLVPYDKLSDAEKSKDRSQINGIPYFIHVLAQNNIL
;
A
#
# COMPACT_ATOMS: atom_id res chain seq x y z
N MET A 1 28.83 31.25 -13.69
CA MET A 1 28.68 30.78 -15.09
C MET A 1 29.59 29.57 -15.31
N ALA A 2 29.20 28.60 -16.14
CA ALA A 2 29.86 27.32 -16.41
C ALA A 2 29.57 26.13 -15.45
N ARG A 3 28.28 25.81 -15.27
CA ARG A 3 27.79 24.45 -14.92
C ARG A 3 26.41 24.22 -15.54
N SER A 4 26.33 24.01 -16.86
CA SER A 4 25.04 23.70 -17.51
C SER A 4 25.15 23.04 -18.90
N LYS A 5 26.08 22.10 -19.13
CA LYS A 5 26.11 21.34 -20.39
C LYS A 5 26.54 19.88 -20.23
N PHE A 6 25.81 19.07 -19.47
CA PHE A 6 25.86 17.60 -19.63
C PHE A 6 24.53 16.90 -19.25
N PRO A 7 23.49 16.92 -20.13
CA PRO A 7 22.40 15.93 -20.07
C PRO A 7 22.47 14.81 -21.14
N TYR A 8 23.31 14.93 -22.18
CA TYR A 8 23.05 14.21 -23.45
C TYR A 8 23.67 12.81 -23.63
N ILE A 9 24.60 12.37 -22.78
CA ILE A 9 25.28 11.06 -22.96
C ILE A 9 24.46 9.87 -22.42
N PHE A 10 23.40 10.11 -21.64
CA PHE A 10 22.66 9.02 -20.99
C PHE A 10 21.57 8.35 -21.86
N TYR A 11 21.20 8.91 -23.01
CA TYR A 11 20.12 8.38 -23.85
C TYR A 11 20.44 7.01 -24.48
N ARG A 12 21.71 6.72 -24.82
CA ARG A 12 22.09 5.45 -25.47
C ARG A 12 22.09 4.22 -24.55
N LYS A 13 21.98 4.37 -23.23
CA LYS A 13 21.88 3.22 -22.32
C LYS A 13 20.47 2.59 -22.30
N ARG A 14 19.42 3.34 -22.65
CA ARG A 14 18.01 2.88 -22.60
C ARG A 14 17.64 1.87 -23.69
N LEU A 15 18.37 1.87 -24.81
CA LEU A 15 18.02 1.12 -26.02
C LEU A 15 19.01 -0.01 -26.32
N ARG A 16 19.78 -0.48 -25.32
CA ARG A 16 20.77 -1.55 -25.54
C ARG A 16 20.12 -2.87 -25.93
N ASP A 17 18.94 -3.16 -25.40
CA ASP A 17 18.20 -4.38 -25.70
C ASP A 17 17.35 -4.23 -26.98
N PHE A 18 17.16 -2.99 -27.46
CA PHE A 18 16.44 -2.67 -28.69
C PHE A 18 17.22 -1.70 -29.59
N PRO A 19 18.40 -2.09 -30.10
CA PRO A 19 19.27 -1.20 -30.86
C PRO A 19 18.61 -0.64 -32.12
N LEU A 20 17.68 -1.38 -32.75
CA LEU A 20 16.93 -0.88 -33.91
C LEU A 20 16.08 0.34 -33.54
N LEU A 21 15.37 0.32 -32.40
CA LEU A 21 14.50 1.43 -31.97
C LEU A 21 15.28 2.73 -31.75
N SER A 22 16.56 2.63 -31.36
CA SER A 22 17.41 3.81 -31.17
C SER A 22 17.72 4.62 -32.42
N HIS A 23 17.55 4.02 -33.60
CA HIS A 23 17.76 4.71 -34.88
C HIS A 23 16.53 5.53 -35.29
N PHE A 24 15.34 5.12 -34.85
CA PHE A 24 14.07 5.74 -35.24
C PHE A 24 13.61 6.82 -34.26
N ILE A 25 14.08 6.81 -33.01
CA ILE A 25 13.79 7.86 -32.02
C ILE A 25 14.83 8.97 -32.18
N PRO A 26 14.46 10.16 -32.69
CA PRO A 26 15.44 11.22 -32.93
C PRO A 26 16.08 11.69 -31.61
N ARG A 27 17.37 12.06 -31.66
CA ARG A 27 18.09 12.53 -30.48
C ARG A 27 17.38 13.74 -29.85
N GLY A 28 17.19 13.68 -28.54
CA GLY A 28 16.57 14.77 -27.76
C GLY A 28 15.05 14.71 -27.67
N LYS A 29 14.38 13.81 -28.40
CA LYS A 29 12.93 13.62 -28.26
C LYS A 29 12.62 12.79 -27.03
N LYS A 30 11.57 13.18 -26.31
CA LYS A 30 10.94 12.38 -25.26
C LYS A 30 9.93 11.43 -25.86
N VAL A 31 9.79 10.25 -25.26
CA VAL A 31 8.91 9.20 -25.78
C VAL A 31 7.63 9.14 -24.96
N ILE A 32 6.50 9.30 -25.65
CA ILE A 32 5.17 8.95 -25.16
C ILE A 32 4.86 7.57 -25.74
N ALA A 33 4.77 6.53 -24.92
CA ALA A 33 4.35 5.21 -25.36
C ALA A 33 2.85 5.02 -25.11
N HIS A 34 2.17 4.21 -25.92
CA HIS A 34 0.75 3.89 -25.73
C HIS A 34 0.44 2.39 -25.84
N SER A 35 -0.51 1.93 -25.02
CA SER A 35 -1.20 0.64 -25.14
C SER A 35 -2.66 0.77 -24.69
N GLY A 36 -3.61 0.06 -25.30
CA GLY A 36 -4.99 0.06 -24.82
C GLY A 36 -5.85 -1.08 -25.35
N HIS A 37 -7.14 -1.06 -25.01
CA HIS A 37 -8.10 -2.08 -25.48
C HIS A 37 -8.42 -1.95 -26.96
N ARG A 38 -8.64 -3.09 -27.61
CA ARG A 38 -9.15 -3.15 -28.99
C ARG A 38 -10.65 -2.83 -29.09
N HIS A 39 -11.43 -3.14 -28.06
CA HIS A 39 -12.89 -3.06 -28.06
C HIS A 39 -13.36 -1.94 -27.13
N LEU A 40 -13.24 -0.70 -27.60
CA LEU A 40 -13.81 0.46 -26.91
C LEU A 40 -15.32 0.56 -27.18
N VAL A 41 -16.08 1.18 -26.28
CA VAL A 41 -17.52 1.42 -26.46
C VAL A 41 -17.72 2.54 -27.49
N ASP A 42 -18.46 2.27 -28.56
CA ASP A 42 -18.62 3.22 -29.67
C ASP A 42 -19.20 4.58 -29.25
N GLY A 43 -20.18 4.58 -28.35
CA GLY A 43 -20.79 5.80 -27.82
C GLY A 43 -19.84 6.69 -27.00
N GLU A 44 -18.67 6.17 -26.63
CA GLU A 44 -17.69 6.85 -25.80
C GLU A 44 -16.48 7.38 -26.57
N LEU A 45 -16.30 6.96 -27.82
CA LEU A 45 -15.08 7.24 -28.60
C LEU A 45 -14.75 8.73 -28.70
N GLN A 46 -15.75 9.60 -28.87
CA GLN A 46 -15.54 11.04 -28.95
C GLN A 46 -15.03 11.61 -27.61
N HIS A 47 -15.59 11.16 -26.50
CA HIS A 47 -15.16 11.59 -25.16
C HIS A 47 -13.75 11.08 -24.86
N ILE A 48 -13.44 9.83 -25.23
CA ILE A 48 -12.10 9.25 -25.09
C ILE A 48 -11.08 10.04 -25.91
N ALA A 49 -11.39 10.35 -27.18
CA ALA A 49 -10.51 11.12 -28.06
C ALA A 49 -10.21 12.50 -27.49
N HIS A 50 -11.23 13.20 -26.98
CA HIS A 50 -11.06 14.50 -26.33
C HIS A 50 -10.19 14.40 -25.06
N ALA A 51 -10.44 13.41 -24.20
CA ALA A 51 -9.64 13.20 -22.99
C ALA A 51 -8.16 12.87 -23.31
N VAL A 52 -7.91 12.16 -24.41
CA VAL A 52 -6.55 11.88 -24.93
C VAL A 52 -5.89 13.15 -25.45
N GLU A 53 -6.61 13.96 -26.22
CA GLU A 53 -6.13 15.26 -26.74
C GLU A 53 -5.67 16.17 -25.59
N GLU A 54 -6.52 16.37 -24.59
CA GLU A 54 -6.19 17.17 -23.40
C GLU A 54 -4.95 16.64 -22.67
N LYS A 55 -4.83 15.31 -22.53
CA LYS A 55 -3.69 14.70 -21.86
C LYS A 55 -2.39 14.81 -22.65
N LEU A 56 -2.45 14.66 -23.97
CA LEU A 56 -1.29 14.89 -24.84
C LEU A 56 -0.87 16.36 -24.80
N GLN A 57 -1.82 17.28 -24.75
CA GLN A 57 -1.53 18.71 -24.59
C GLN A 57 -0.86 19.02 -23.24
N ASP A 58 -1.35 18.43 -22.14
CA ASP A 58 -0.76 18.54 -20.80
C ASP A 58 0.68 17.99 -20.74
N ILE A 59 0.91 16.78 -21.26
CA ILE A 59 2.25 16.15 -21.28
C ILE A 59 3.24 16.97 -22.11
N THR A 60 2.81 17.45 -23.28
CA THR A 60 3.68 18.15 -24.23
C THR A 60 3.82 19.64 -23.92
N LYS A 61 2.90 20.21 -23.13
CA LYS A 61 2.75 21.65 -22.89
C LYS A 61 2.69 22.45 -24.20
N GLY A 62 2.08 21.85 -25.23
CA GLY A 62 1.98 22.41 -26.59
C GLY A 62 3.26 22.30 -27.44
N ASN A 63 4.37 21.78 -26.91
CA ASN A 63 5.62 21.61 -27.68
C ASN A 63 5.73 20.20 -28.28
N TYR A 64 4.86 19.91 -29.25
CA TYR A 64 4.77 18.62 -29.93
C TYR A 64 6.07 18.18 -30.60
N LYS A 65 6.90 19.16 -31.01
CA LYS A 65 8.17 18.88 -31.69
C LYS A 65 9.11 18.11 -30.77
N ASP A 66 9.11 18.29 -29.46
CA ASP A 66 10.06 17.62 -28.56
C ASP A 66 9.64 16.20 -28.15
N PHE A 67 8.51 15.73 -28.66
CA PHE A 67 7.95 14.43 -28.33
C PHE A 67 7.78 13.56 -29.57
N ILE A 68 7.71 12.26 -29.35
CA ILE A 68 7.32 11.25 -30.33
C ILE A 68 6.38 10.27 -29.64
N LEU A 69 5.25 9.99 -30.28
CA LEU A 69 4.34 8.92 -29.84
C LEU A 69 4.85 7.59 -30.39
N VAL A 70 4.90 6.56 -29.55
CA VAL A 70 5.24 5.19 -29.95
C VAL A 70 4.09 4.26 -29.54
N SER A 71 3.56 3.49 -30.48
CA SER A 71 2.44 2.58 -30.22
C SER A 71 2.55 1.34 -31.11
N GLY A 72 1.84 0.26 -30.74
CA GLY A 72 1.50 -0.80 -31.69
C GLY A 72 0.49 -0.28 -32.74
N ILE A 73 0.09 -1.13 -33.68
CA ILE A 73 -0.95 -0.79 -34.67
C ILE A 73 -2.12 -1.77 -34.62
N ALA A 74 -2.92 -1.69 -33.55
CA ALA A 74 -4.19 -2.42 -33.43
C ALA A 74 -5.42 -1.51 -33.63
N ASP A 75 -6.60 -2.11 -33.75
CA ASP A 75 -7.87 -1.36 -33.73
C ASP A 75 -8.17 -0.81 -32.33
N GLY A 76 -9.22 0.02 -32.21
CA GLY A 76 -9.67 0.54 -30.92
C GLY A 76 -8.75 1.64 -30.38
N ALA A 77 -8.27 1.46 -29.15
CA ALA A 77 -7.47 2.45 -28.43
C ALA A 77 -6.21 2.88 -29.19
N ASP A 78 -5.45 1.93 -29.74
CA ASP A 78 -4.19 2.23 -30.42
C ASP A 78 -4.44 3.14 -31.63
N SER A 79 -5.42 2.80 -32.47
CA SER A 79 -5.84 3.62 -33.62
C SER A 79 -6.36 4.99 -33.19
N LEU A 80 -7.15 5.07 -32.13
CA LEU A 80 -7.71 6.33 -31.62
C LEU A 80 -6.59 7.26 -31.14
N VAL A 81 -5.69 6.80 -30.28
CA VAL A 81 -4.59 7.62 -29.75
C VAL A 81 -3.62 8.05 -30.84
N VAL A 82 -3.30 7.16 -31.78
CA VAL A 82 -2.45 7.49 -32.94
C VAL A 82 -3.11 8.57 -33.81
N THR A 83 -4.40 8.44 -34.09
CA THR A 83 -5.14 9.42 -34.90
C THR A 83 -5.18 10.79 -34.21
N THR A 84 -5.54 10.83 -32.92
CA THR A 84 -5.56 12.07 -32.13
C THR A 84 -4.17 12.72 -32.09
N ALA A 85 -3.10 11.96 -31.89
CA ALA A 85 -1.75 12.51 -31.87
C ALA A 85 -1.31 13.08 -33.23
N LEU A 86 -1.67 12.43 -34.34
CA LEU A 86 -1.40 12.93 -35.69
C LEU A 86 -2.19 14.21 -35.99
N GLU A 87 -3.45 14.29 -35.56
CA GLU A 87 -4.29 15.50 -35.68
C GLU A 87 -3.67 16.69 -34.92
N MET A 88 -3.02 16.43 -33.78
CA MET A 88 -2.25 17.43 -33.01
C MET A 88 -0.87 17.75 -33.61
N GLY A 89 -0.44 17.05 -34.66
CA GLY A 89 0.86 17.24 -35.31
C GLY A 89 2.06 16.59 -34.60
N LEU A 90 1.83 15.61 -33.72
CA LEU A 90 2.90 14.76 -33.18
C LEU A 90 3.43 13.81 -34.25
N LYS A 91 4.73 13.51 -34.17
CA LYS A 91 5.31 12.38 -34.92
C LYS A 91 4.96 11.07 -34.23
N VAL A 92 4.62 10.07 -35.02
CA VAL A 92 4.26 8.73 -34.55
C VAL A 92 5.24 7.69 -35.10
N LEU A 93 5.68 6.79 -34.22
CA LEU A 93 6.47 5.60 -34.54
C LEU A 93 5.61 4.37 -34.25
N LEU A 94 5.22 3.63 -35.29
CA LEU A 94 4.41 2.42 -35.18
C LEU A 94 5.31 1.19 -35.12
N LEU A 95 5.12 0.38 -34.09
CA LEU A 95 5.81 -0.90 -33.91
C LEU A 95 4.95 -2.01 -34.53
N LEU A 96 5.42 -2.55 -35.66
CA LEU A 96 4.67 -3.53 -36.44
C LEU A 96 4.93 -4.95 -35.94
N LEU A 97 3.86 -5.70 -35.74
CA LEU A 97 3.91 -7.13 -35.48
C LEU A 97 3.86 -7.90 -36.82
N PRO A 98 4.32 -9.16 -36.86
CA PRO A 98 4.29 -9.97 -38.07
C PRO A 98 2.88 -10.47 -38.47
N GLU A 99 1.80 -9.89 -37.93
CA GLU A 99 0.41 -10.31 -38.18
C GLU A 99 -0.22 -9.64 -39.42
N ASP A 100 -1.27 -10.26 -39.96
CA ASP A 100 -1.99 -9.80 -41.15
C ASP A 100 -2.83 -8.55 -40.86
N GLY A 101 -2.56 -7.46 -41.59
CA GLY A 101 -3.40 -6.25 -41.60
C GLY A 101 -2.67 -4.93 -41.25
N ASP A 102 -1.52 -5.01 -40.58
CA ASP A 102 -0.75 -3.82 -40.17
C ASP A 102 -0.38 -2.93 -41.35
N ALA A 103 0.04 -3.51 -42.48
CA ALA A 103 0.41 -2.76 -43.68
C ALA A 103 -0.76 -1.95 -44.26
N GLY A 104 -1.98 -2.48 -44.24
CA GLY A 104 -3.18 -1.79 -44.70
C GLY A 104 -3.52 -0.60 -43.80
N ARG A 105 -3.47 -0.79 -42.49
CA ARG A 105 -3.70 0.29 -41.50
C ARG A 105 -2.65 1.40 -41.62
N VAL A 106 -1.36 1.04 -41.74
CA VAL A 106 -0.27 2.02 -41.97
C VAL A 106 -0.54 2.82 -43.23
N LYS A 107 -0.95 2.16 -44.32
CA LYS A 107 -1.26 2.82 -45.58
C LYS A 107 -2.40 3.82 -45.41
N THR A 108 -3.50 3.43 -44.78
CA THR A 108 -4.63 4.33 -44.51
C THR A 108 -4.21 5.57 -43.70
N LEU A 109 -3.39 5.39 -42.66
CA LEU A 109 -2.88 6.52 -41.86
C LEU A 109 -1.92 7.41 -42.66
N ALA A 110 -1.03 6.81 -43.46
CA ALA A 110 -0.10 7.53 -44.30
C ALA A 110 -0.79 8.32 -45.43
N ASP A 111 -1.84 7.75 -46.02
CA ASP A 111 -2.67 8.40 -47.03
C ASP A 111 -3.42 9.61 -46.44
N ARG A 112 -3.87 9.52 -45.17
CA ARG A 112 -4.59 10.60 -44.48
C ARG A 112 -3.70 11.72 -43.93
N PHE A 113 -2.56 11.39 -43.32
CA PHE A 113 -1.74 12.35 -42.57
C PHE A 113 -0.36 12.62 -43.19
N GLY A 114 -0.01 11.89 -44.26
CA GLY A 114 1.29 11.96 -44.92
C GLY A 114 2.38 11.13 -44.23
N THR A 115 3.32 10.62 -45.03
CA THR A 115 4.43 9.77 -44.56
C THR A 115 5.46 10.52 -43.71
N ALA A 116 5.49 11.85 -43.74
CA ALA A 116 6.47 12.66 -42.98
C ALA A 116 6.25 12.61 -41.45
N PHE A 117 5.04 12.26 -41.01
CA PHE A 117 4.67 12.18 -39.58
C PHE A 117 4.70 10.76 -39.03
N ILE A 118 4.77 9.75 -39.89
CA ILE A 118 4.64 8.34 -39.52
C ILE A 118 5.92 7.59 -39.89
N ALA A 119 6.57 7.00 -38.89
CA ALA A 119 7.64 6.03 -39.07
C ALA A 119 7.17 4.64 -38.63
N THR A 120 7.70 3.58 -39.22
CA THR A 120 7.36 2.20 -38.87
C THR A 120 8.60 1.38 -38.57
N VAL A 121 8.51 0.45 -37.62
CA VAL A 121 9.59 -0.48 -37.27
C VAL A 121 9.01 -1.87 -37.06
N SER A 122 9.51 -2.86 -37.80
CA SER A 122 9.14 -4.25 -37.59
C SER A 122 9.83 -4.82 -36.35
N LEU A 123 9.05 -5.45 -35.46
CA LEU A 123 9.57 -6.17 -34.29
C LEU A 123 10.00 -7.61 -34.60
N SER A 124 9.83 -8.07 -35.84
CA SER A 124 10.13 -9.45 -36.27
C SER A 124 11.54 -9.96 -35.87
N PRO A 125 12.63 -9.15 -35.95
CA PRO A 125 13.95 -9.61 -35.51
C PRO A 125 13.98 -9.99 -34.02
N TYR A 126 13.37 -9.17 -33.16
CA TYR A 126 13.32 -9.41 -31.71
C TYR A 126 12.43 -10.60 -31.37
N ILE A 127 11.31 -10.75 -32.08
CA ILE A 127 10.39 -11.88 -31.93
C ILE A 127 11.09 -13.19 -32.32
N THR A 128 11.81 -13.19 -33.44
CA THR A 128 12.59 -14.35 -33.91
C THR A 128 13.68 -14.71 -32.90
N GLU A 129 14.40 -13.72 -32.37
CA GLU A 129 15.42 -13.95 -31.34
C GLU A 129 14.81 -14.53 -30.05
N ALA A 130 13.68 -13.99 -29.58
CA ALA A 130 12.98 -14.49 -28.39
C ALA A 130 12.46 -15.93 -28.59
N ARG A 131 11.91 -16.24 -29.75
CA ARG A 131 11.52 -17.61 -30.15
C ARG A 131 12.72 -18.56 -30.14
N ASN A 132 13.85 -18.15 -30.72
CA ASN A 132 15.07 -18.95 -30.75
C ASN A 132 15.62 -19.20 -29.35
N ARG A 133 15.60 -18.20 -28.46
CA ARG A 133 16.00 -18.37 -27.05
C ARG A 133 15.08 -19.34 -26.31
N LYS A 134 13.76 -19.25 -26.53
CA LYS A 134 12.78 -20.17 -25.93
C LYS A 134 12.98 -21.60 -26.43
N ALA A 135 13.26 -21.78 -27.72
CA ALA A 135 13.58 -23.07 -28.32
C ALA A 135 14.90 -23.67 -27.78
N ALA A 136 15.93 -22.84 -27.59
CA ALA A 136 17.22 -23.28 -27.05
C ALA A 136 17.18 -23.62 -25.55
N GLY A 137 16.25 -23.01 -24.80
CA GLY A 137 16.16 -23.15 -23.34
C GLY A 137 15.19 -24.21 -22.81
N SER A 138 14.37 -24.85 -23.64
CA SER A 138 13.26 -25.70 -23.14
C SER A 138 13.31 -27.16 -23.62
N GLY A 139 13.64 -28.06 -22.67
CA GLY A 139 13.11 -29.43 -22.61
C GLY A 139 11.77 -29.49 -21.88
N MET A 140 10.99 -28.40 -21.90
CA MET A 140 9.83 -28.17 -21.04
C MET A 140 8.54 -28.16 -21.87
N GLN A 141 7.53 -28.89 -21.38
CA GLN A 141 6.28 -29.21 -22.08
C GLN A 141 5.54 -27.97 -22.63
N LYS A 142 5.06 -28.08 -23.88
CA LYS A 142 4.12 -27.14 -24.50
C LYS A 142 2.83 -27.08 -23.69
N ILE A 143 2.65 -26.06 -22.87
CA ILE A 143 1.32 -25.67 -22.38
C ILE A 143 0.57 -25.06 -23.57
N ALA A 144 -0.68 -25.46 -23.77
CA ALA A 144 -1.52 -25.17 -24.96
C ALA A 144 -1.99 -23.71 -25.08
N GLY A 145 -1.09 -22.73 -24.98
CA GLY A 145 -1.35 -21.31 -25.25
C GLY A 145 -0.87 -20.90 -26.66
N GLY A 146 -1.57 -19.94 -27.28
CA GLY A 146 -1.09 -19.27 -28.49
C GLY A 146 0.27 -18.61 -28.28
N ASP A 147 1.01 -18.36 -29.36
CA ASP A 147 2.32 -17.72 -29.29
C ASP A 147 2.20 -16.22 -28.96
N ASN A 148 2.20 -15.89 -27.66
CA ASN A 148 2.11 -14.49 -27.19
C ASN A 148 3.43 -13.72 -27.27
N ILE A 149 4.52 -14.32 -27.76
CA ILE A 149 5.85 -13.68 -27.85
C ILE A 149 5.80 -12.32 -28.58
N PRO A 150 5.08 -12.15 -29.71
CA PRO A 150 4.97 -10.85 -30.40
C PRO A 150 4.49 -9.74 -29.47
N TYR A 151 3.41 -9.99 -28.73
CA TYR A 151 2.80 -9.02 -27.82
C TYR A 151 3.67 -8.76 -26.59
N GLN A 152 4.33 -9.78 -26.03
CA GLN A 152 5.29 -9.58 -24.94
C GLN A 152 6.47 -8.69 -25.35
N ILE A 153 6.99 -8.90 -26.57
CA ILE A 153 8.08 -8.08 -27.12
C ILE A 153 7.61 -6.65 -27.37
N LEU A 154 6.39 -6.44 -27.87
CA LEU A 154 5.78 -5.13 -28.00
C LEU A 154 5.65 -4.44 -26.64
N ALA A 155 5.06 -5.12 -25.65
CA ALA A 155 4.88 -4.61 -24.29
C ALA A 155 6.22 -4.21 -23.66
N GLY A 156 7.20 -5.11 -23.68
CA GLY A 156 8.54 -4.83 -23.19
C GLY A 156 9.23 -3.69 -23.93
N SER A 157 9.01 -3.55 -25.25
CA SER A 157 9.55 -2.44 -26.03
C SER A 157 8.94 -1.11 -25.58
N LEU A 158 7.61 -1.03 -25.44
CA LEU A 158 6.89 0.18 -25.02
C LEU A 158 7.33 0.63 -23.62
N VAL A 159 7.35 -0.27 -22.64
CA VAL A 159 7.72 0.05 -21.25
C VAL A 159 9.17 0.55 -21.15
N ASN A 160 10.10 -0.10 -21.85
CA ASN A 160 11.53 0.24 -21.74
C ASN A 160 11.89 1.60 -22.34
N ILE A 161 11.15 2.06 -23.36
CA ILE A 161 11.42 3.34 -24.03
C ILE A 161 10.62 4.50 -23.46
N ALA A 162 9.49 4.24 -22.79
CA ALA A 162 8.55 5.25 -22.33
C ALA A 162 9.15 6.21 -21.28
N GLU A 163 9.06 7.52 -21.54
CA GLU A 163 9.15 8.54 -20.47
C GLU A 163 7.76 8.86 -19.93
N HIS A 164 6.76 8.81 -20.80
CA HIS A 164 5.35 8.88 -20.49
C HIS A 164 4.69 7.64 -21.11
N LEU A 165 3.94 6.87 -20.35
CA LEU A 165 3.19 5.70 -20.82
C LEU A 165 1.70 6.03 -20.65
N ILE A 166 0.96 6.12 -21.75
CA ILE A 166 -0.48 6.33 -21.75
C ILE A 166 -1.16 4.99 -21.95
N VAL A 167 -2.09 4.63 -21.07
CA VAL A 167 -2.91 3.43 -21.22
C VAL A 167 -4.40 3.76 -21.25
N LEU A 168 -5.10 3.25 -22.26
CA LEU A 168 -6.57 3.28 -22.34
C LEU A 168 -7.06 1.91 -21.88
N TRP A 169 -7.32 1.79 -20.58
CA TRP A 169 -7.49 0.50 -19.92
C TRP A 169 -8.55 0.57 -18.82
N ASP A 170 -9.39 -0.46 -18.76
CA ASP A 170 -10.49 -0.62 -17.80
C ASP A 170 -9.98 -0.91 -16.39
N GLY A 171 -8.73 -1.37 -16.27
CA GLY A 171 -8.14 -1.76 -15.01
C GLY A 171 -8.16 -3.26 -14.73
N VAL A 172 -8.76 -4.05 -15.62
CA VAL A 172 -8.93 -5.49 -15.48
C VAL A 172 -7.65 -6.20 -15.91
N ASP A 173 -6.99 -6.86 -14.96
CA ASP A 173 -5.91 -7.79 -15.30
C ASP A 173 -6.52 -9.08 -15.86
N THR A 174 -6.38 -9.27 -17.16
CA THR A 174 -6.96 -10.43 -17.86
C THR A 174 -6.05 -11.67 -17.82
N GLY A 175 -4.84 -11.55 -17.24
CA GLY A 175 -3.81 -12.57 -17.35
C GLY A 175 -3.30 -12.81 -18.78
N LYS A 176 -3.71 -12.00 -19.77
CA LYS A 176 -3.20 -12.14 -21.14
C LYS A 176 -1.80 -11.53 -21.22
N GLU A 177 -0.80 -12.39 -21.39
CA GLU A 177 0.58 -11.96 -21.65
C GLU A 177 0.64 -11.05 -22.89
N GLY A 178 1.35 -9.92 -22.76
CA GLY A 178 1.47 -8.89 -23.78
C GLY A 178 0.24 -7.98 -23.95
N GLY A 179 -0.85 -8.22 -23.21
CA GLY A 179 -2.00 -7.30 -23.17
C GLY A 179 -1.70 -6.02 -22.39
N THR A 180 -2.63 -5.06 -22.41
CA THR A 180 -2.45 -3.77 -21.72
C THR A 180 -2.21 -3.91 -20.22
N ALA A 181 -2.87 -4.88 -19.56
CA ALA A 181 -2.62 -5.16 -18.14
C ALA A 181 -1.17 -5.58 -17.88
N ASP A 182 -0.61 -6.44 -18.74
CA ASP A 182 0.78 -6.88 -18.66
C ASP A 182 1.76 -5.72 -18.93
N VAL A 183 1.45 -4.83 -19.88
CA VAL A 183 2.20 -3.57 -20.09
C VAL A 183 2.26 -2.73 -18.81
N VAL A 184 1.13 -2.58 -18.12
CA VAL A 184 1.04 -1.85 -16.85
C VAL A 184 1.83 -2.55 -15.76
N ASN A 185 1.67 -3.87 -15.61
CA ASN A 185 2.39 -4.66 -14.60
C ASN A 185 3.91 -4.60 -14.83
N MET A 186 4.38 -4.80 -16.08
CA MET A 186 5.79 -4.65 -16.45
C MET A 186 6.34 -3.26 -16.11
N ALA A 187 5.57 -2.19 -16.34
CA ALA A 187 5.97 -0.84 -15.95
C ALA A 187 6.11 -0.73 -14.43
N MET A 188 5.13 -1.20 -13.66
CA MET A 188 5.11 -1.11 -12.20
C MET A 188 6.18 -1.99 -11.52
N GLU A 189 6.49 -3.15 -12.10
CA GLU A 189 7.43 -4.14 -11.57
C GLU A 189 8.89 -3.88 -11.93
N ALA A 190 9.19 -2.85 -12.74
CA ALA A 190 10.54 -2.49 -13.17
C ALA A 190 11.43 -1.94 -12.02
N ALA A 191 11.49 -2.63 -10.88
CA ALA A 191 12.14 -2.21 -9.65
C ALA A 191 13.67 -2.18 -9.80
N GLY A 192 14.25 -0.97 -9.78
CA GLY A 192 15.69 -0.74 -9.70
C GLY A 192 16.04 0.32 -8.66
N LYS A 193 17.12 0.09 -7.89
CA LYS A 193 17.48 0.90 -6.70
C LYS A 193 17.96 2.33 -6.97
N ARG A 194 18.04 2.81 -8.23
CA ARG A 194 18.45 4.18 -8.61
C ARG A 194 17.94 4.56 -10.01
N CYS A 195 16.63 4.56 -10.20
CA CYS A 195 16.01 4.76 -11.50
C CYS A 195 15.60 6.23 -11.72
N LYS A 196 15.68 6.74 -12.96
CA LYS A 196 14.83 7.88 -13.34
C LYS A 196 13.40 7.35 -13.38
N SER A 197 12.42 8.09 -12.89
CA SER A 197 11.01 7.69 -12.95
C SER A 197 10.42 8.06 -14.32
N GLY A 198 9.72 7.12 -14.95
CA GLY A 198 8.77 7.41 -16.02
C GLY A 198 7.40 7.73 -15.40
N ASN A 199 6.50 8.36 -16.16
CA ASN A 199 5.13 8.63 -15.73
C ASN A 199 4.17 7.69 -16.48
N LEU A 200 3.33 6.97 -15.76
CA LEU A 200 2.25 6.15 -16.31
C LEU A 200 0.93 6.90 -16.09
N TYR A 201 0.17 7.11 -17.15
CA TYR A 201 -1.15 7.73 -17.16
C TYR A 201 -2.16 6.70 -17.67
N GLN A 202 -3.19 6.40 -16.89
CA GLN A 202 -4.29 5.53 -17.29
C GLN A 202 -5.56 6.36 -17.43
N LEU A 203 -6.21 6.29 -18.59
CA LEU A 203 -7.60 6.69 -18.71
C LEU A 203 -8.45 5.44 -18.49
N ILE A 204 -9.39 5.52 -17.54
CA ILE A 204 -10.33 4.42 -17.28
C ILE A 204 -11.41 4.46 -18.35
N VAL A 205 -11.38 3.47 -19.24
CA VAL A 205 -12.32 3.33 -20.35
C VAL A 205 -13.03 1.98 -20.26
N SER A 206 -14.31 1.98 -20.62
CA SER A 206 -15.12 0.76 -20.66
C SER A 206 -14.76 -0.11 -21.87
N ARG A 207 -15.09 -1.40 -21.77
CA ARG A 207 -15.10 -2.32 -22.90
C ARG A 207 -16.54 -2.54 -23.36
N ALA A 208 -16.73 -2.93 -24.62
CA ALA A 208 -18.05 -3.34 -25.10
C ALA A 208 -18.64 -4.49 -24.26
N GLU A 209 -17.80 -5.39 -23.75
CA GLU A 209 -18.20 -6.53 -22.93
C GLU A 209 -18.23 -6.25 -21.42
N ASN A 210 -17.75 -5.06 -20.99
CA ASN A 210 -17.81 -4.58 -19.61
C ASN A 210 -17.93 -3.05 -19.61
N ASP A 211 -19.16 -2.57 -19.57
CA ASP A 211 -19.53 -1.16 -19.60
C ASP A 211 -19.25 -0.42 -18.28
N ALA A 212 -19.06 -1.17 -17.19
CA ALA A 212 -18.84 -0.70 -15.82
C ALA A 212 -17.45 -1.10 -15.28
N PRO A 213 -16.36 -0.53 -15.82
CA PRO A 213 -14.99 -0.92 -15.51
C PRO A 213 -14.66 -0.71 -14.03
N LEU A 214 -13.89 -1.64 -13.47
CA LEU A 214 -13.33 -1.51 -12.13
C LEU A 214 -11.92 -1.00 -12.26
N CYS A 215 -11.72 0.26 -11.88
CA CYS A 215 -10.44 0.93 -11.96
C CYS A 215 -9.32 0.07 -11.38
N GLY A 216 -8.22 -0.02 -12.12
CA GLY A 216 -7.36 -1.20 -12.04
C GLY A 216 -6.53 -1.39 -10.79
N ALA A 217 -6.37 -2.66 -10.42
CA ALA A 217 -5.63 -3.07 -9.24
C ALA A 217 -4.18 -2.53 -9.24
N ALA A 218 -3.51 -2.48 -10.38
CA ALA A 218 -2.09 -2.15 -10.48
C ALA A 218 -1.75 -0.71 -10.06
N LEU A 219 -2.49 0.29 -10.55
CA LEU A 219 -2.23 1.70 -10.22
C LEU A 219 -2.62 2.07 -8.79
N GLN A 220 -3.60 1.38 -8.21
CA GLN A 220 -4.07 1.74 -6.88
C GLN A 220 -3.49 0.86 -5.75
N ARG A 221 -2.59 -0.11 -6.01
CA ARG A 221 -1.85 -0.83 -4.93
C ARG A 221 -1.19 0.15 -3.93
N GLN A 222 -0.84 1.35 -4.39
CA GLN A 222 -0.19 2.37 -3.58
C GLN A 222 -1.10 3.52 -3.13
N ARG A 223 -2.36 3.56 -3.57
CA ARG A 223 -3.28 4.66 -3.29
C ARG A 223 -4.28 4.25 -2.20
N TYR A 224 -4.52 5.15 -1.25
CA TYR A 224 -5.55 4.98 -0.23
C TYR A 224 -6.94 5.47 -0.69
N PHE A 225 -6.94 6.39 -1.65
CA PHE A 225 -8.13 7.07 -2.11
C PHE A 225 -8.91 6.26 -3.14
N PRO A 226 -10.22 6.54 -3.31
CA PRO A 226 -11.00 5.91 -4.37
C PRO A 226 -10.32 6.13 -5.73
N PRO A 227 -10.50 5.19 -6.66
CA PRO A 227 -10.08 5.39 -8.02
C PRO A 227 -10.69 6.65 -8.62
N PRO A 228 -10.04 7.22 -9.66
CA PRO A 228 -10.73 8.11 -10.56
C PRO A 228 -11.94 7.40 -11.18
N ASP A 229 -12.92 8.17 -11.61
CA ASP A 229 -14.10 7.62 -12.25
C ASP A 229 -13.84 7.25 -13.71
N LYS A 230 -14.85 6.67 -14.34
CA LYS A 230 -14.86 6.43 -15.79
C LYS A 230 -14.56 7.74 -16.53
N MET A 231 -13.70 7.67 -17.55
CA MET A 231 -13.15 8.80 -18.30
C MET A 231 -12.24 9.74 -17.50
N GLU A 232 -11.70 9.31 -16.36
CA GLU A 232 -10.74 10.09 -15.60
C GLU A 232 -9.33 9.51 -15.64
N TRP A 233 -8.34 10.41 -15.56
CA TRP A 233 -6.94 10.05 -15.60
C TRP A 233 -6.42 9.66 -14.21
N ALA A 234 -5.92 8.43 -14.07
CA ALA A 234 -5.00 8.04 -13.01
C ALA A 234 -3.55 8.27 -13.47
N ALA A 235 -2.65 8.64 -12.55
CA ALA A 235 -1.24 8.85 -12.86
C ALA A 235 -0.32 8.29 -11.77
N THR A 236 0.76 7.62 -12.14
CA THR A 236 1.79 7.21 -11.19
C THR A 236 3.18 7.32 -11.79
N CYS A 237 4.20 7.32 -10.94
CA CYS A 237 5.58 7.17 -11.37
C CYS A 237 5.95 5.69 -11.37
N PHE A 238 6.61 5.23 -12.43
CA PHE A 238 7.18 3.89 -12.47
C PHE A 238 8.72 3.93 -12.56
N PRO A 239 9.42 3.02 -11.89
CA PRO A 239 10.88 2.97 -11.94
C PRO A 239 11.38 2.58 -13.35
N GLN A 240 12.28 3.35 -13.96
CA GLN A 240 12.92 2.94 -15.23
C GLN A 240 14.25 2.23 -15.00
N PHE A 241 14.46 1.06 -15.58
CA PHE A 241 15.72 0.33 -15.52
C PHE A 241 16.95 1.23 -15.73
N THR A 242 17.72 1.45 -14.65
CA THR A 242 19.11 1.89 -14.77
C THR A 242 20.00 0.68 -14.60
N TYR A 243 20.64 0.27 -15.71
CA TYR A 243 21.62 -0.79 -15.66
C TYR A 243 22.69 -0.40 -14.63
N LYS A 244 22.75 -1.15 -13.52
CA LYS A 244 23.84 -1.01 -12.55
C LYS A 244 25.12 -1.07 -13.36
N SER A 245 25.96 -0.03 -13.28
CA SER A 245 27.38 -0.24 -13.53
C SER A 245 27.75 -1.46 -12.69
N ARG A 246 28.24 -2.54 -13.32
CA ARG A 246 28.70 -3.75 -12.63
C ARG A 246 29.37 -3.30 -11.33
N ILE A 247 28.85 -3.76 -10.19
CA ILE A 247 29.53 -3.52 -8.90
C ILE A 247 30.99 -3.88 -9.18
N PRO A 248 31.94 -2.95 -9.00
CA PRO A 248 33.32 -3.19 -9.35
C PRO A 248 33.73 -4.54 -8.75
N TRP A 249 34.32 -5.42 -9.56
CA TRP A 249 34.61 -6.81 -9.20
C TRP A 249 35.28 -6.93 -7.82
N TRP A 250 36.10 -5.95 -7.44
CA TRP A 250 36.73 -5.84 -6.13
C TRP A 250 35.72 -5.70 -4.96
N LYS A 251 34.64 -4.93 -5.07
CA LYS A 251 33.63 -4.84 -3.99
C LYS A 251 32.88 -6.14 -3.74
N ARG A 252 32.68 -6.96 -4.78
CA ARG A 252 32.00 -8.27 -4.63
C ARG A 252 32.95 -9.33 -4.05
N ASN A 253 34.23 -9.27 -4.40
CA ASN A 253 35.20 -10.32 -4.08
C ASN A 253 36.14 -10.01 -2.91
N VAL A 254 36.34 -8.75 -2.55
CA VAL A 254 37.24 -8.34 -1.44
C VAL A 254 36.46 -8.13 -0.15
N VAL A 255 35.34 -7.42 -0.21
CA VAL A 255 34.59 -7.03 1.02
C VAL A 255 33.80 -8.20 1.61
N TYR A 256 33.26 -9.09 0.77
CA TYR A 256 32.33 -10.16 1.22
C TYR A 256 32.92 -11.57 1.18
N ASN A 257 34.16 -11.75 0.72
CA ASN A 257 34.77 -13.07 0.68
C ASN A 257 35.50 -13.35 2.00
N GLU A 258 34.99 -14.28 2.80
CA GLU A 258 35.63 -14.68 4.05
C GLU A 258 37.07 -15.16 3.83
N ASN A 259 37.37 -15.79 2.69
CA ASN A 259 38.71 -16.26 2.37
C ASN A 259 39.69 -15.10 2.12
N PHE A 260 39.20 -13.97 1.60
CA PHE A 260 40.05 -12.79 1.42
C PHE A 260 40.54 -12.26 2.76
N TRP A 261 39.62 -12.09 3.73
CA TRP A 261 39.96 -11.60 5.06
C TRP A 261 40.75 -12.61 5.90
N ARG A 262 40.50 -13.91 5.72
CA ARG A 262 41.17 -14.97 6.49
C ARG A 262 42.56 -15.34 5.98
N PHE A 263 42.79 -15.25 4.67
CA PHE A 263 44.02 -15.78 4.07
C PHE A 263 44.76 -14.76 3.21
N VAL A 264 44.05 -14.06 2.32
CA VAL A 264 44.70 -13.16 1.35
C VAL A 264 45.25 -11.90 2.02
N LEU A 265 44.46 -11.26 2.89
CA LEU A 265 44.88 -10.03 3.58
C LEU A 265 46.01 -10.29 4.59
N PRO A 266 45.97 -11.34 5.43
CA PRO A 266 47.10 -11.67 6.30
C PRO A 266 48.37 -12.01 5.52
N LEU A 267 48.25 -12.83 4.47
CA LEU A 267 49.37 -13.18 3.60
C LEU A 267 49.98 -11.93 2.95
N PHE A 268 49.15 -10.99 2.51
CA PHE A 268 49.60 -9.71 1.97
C PHE A 268 50.45 -8.93 3.00
N PHE A 269 49.99 -8.80 4.25
CA PHE A 269 50.76 -8.13 5.28
C PHE A 269 52.05 -8.88 5.65
N VAL A 270 52.02 -10.22 5.70
CA VAL A 270 53.22 -11.04 5.91
C VAL A 270 54.27 -10.78 4.82
N LEU A 271 53.85 -10.82 3.55
CA LEU A 271 54.74 -10.56 2.41
C LEU A 271 55.28 -9.13 2.46
N LEU A 272 54.44 -8.15 2.84
CA LEU A 272 54.83 -6.75 2.93
C LEU A 272 55.84 -6.53 4.07
N THR A 273 55.62 -7.11 5.25
CA THR A 273 56.55 -7.06 6.39
C THR A 273 57.86 -7.75 6.09
N VAL A 274 57.86 -8.95 5.51
CA VAL A 274 59.09 -9.68 5.22
C VAL A 274 59.88 -8.99 4.11
N SER A 275 59.21 -8.53 3.04
CA SER A 275 59.89 -7.89 1.90
C SER A 275 60.49 -6.54 2.30
N PHE A 276 59.70 -5.65 2.89
CA PHE A 276 60.19 -4.34 3.33
C PHE A 276 61.11 -4.45 4.55
N GLY A 277 60.90 -5.41 5.44
CA GLY A 277 61.81 -5.67 6.56
C GLY A 277 63.18 -6.10 6.06
N THR A 278 63.23 -7.06 5.13
CA THR A 278 64.49 -7.56 4.56
C THR A 278 65.25 -6.45 3.85
N TRP A 279 64.54 -5.66 3.03
CA TRP A 279 65.13 -4.50 2.36
C TRP A 279 65.59 -3.44 3.37
N GLY A 280 64.76 -3.12 4.37
CA GLY A 280 65.08 -2.14 5.40
C GLY A 280 66.33 -2.52 6.21
N PHE A 281 66.51 -3.80 6.54
CA PHE A 281 67.71 -4.30 7.23
C PHE A 281 68.95 -4.25 6.35
N ILE A 282 68.87 -4.66 5.08
CA ILE A 282 69.98 -4.55 4.11
C ILE A 282 70.44 -3.10 3.97
N LEU A 283 69.50 -2.15 3.79
CA LEU A 283 69.83 -0.72 3.67
C LEU A 283 70.45 -0.16 4.95
N ARG A 284 70.01 -0.63 6.12
CA ARG A 284 70.56 -0.22 7.41
C ARG A 284 72.02 -0.67 7.56
N GLU A 285 72.35 -1.86 7.08
CA GLU A 285 73.69 -2.42 7.16
C GLU A 285 74.63 -1.92 6.05
N GLU A 286 74.12 -1.63 4.86
CA GLU A 286 74.90 -0.93 3.84
C GLU A 286 75.29 0.50 4.29
N ALA A 287 74.46 1.12 5.13
CA ALA A 287 74.74 2.45 5.69
C ALA A 287 75.77 2.40 6.84
N GLY A 288 75.75 1.36 7.67
CA GLY A 288 76.73 1.15 8.74
C GLY A 288 77.80 0.14 8.32
N TYR A 289 78.95 0.61 7.86
CA TYR A 289 80.05 -0.21 7.30
C TYR A 289 80.58 -1.28 8.28
N VAL A 290 79.92 -2.44 8.37
CA VAL A 290 80.37 -3.61 9.15
C VAL A 290 81.06 -4.60 8.21
N PRO A 291 82.37 -4.86 8.36
CA PRO A 291 83.15 -5.59 7.35
C PRO A 291 82.81 -7.08 7.11
N ASP A 292 82.02 -7.72 7.97
CA ASP A 292 81.70 -9.16 7.89
C ASP A 292 80.20 -9.42 8.03
N TYR A 293 79.37 -8.68 7.30
CA TYR A 293 77.93 -8.85 7.41
C TYR A 293 77.47 -10.21 6.83
N PRO A 294 76.73 -11.07 7.59
CA PRO A 294 76.33 -12.42 7.19
C PRO A 294 75.31 -12.51 6.02
N GLY A 295 75.12 -11.44 5.25
CA GLY A 295 74.40 -11.40 3.99
C GLY A 295 72.87 -11.44 4.13
N TYR A 296 72.19 -11.44 2.98
CA TYR A 296 70.72 -11.41 2.81
C TYR A 296 69.94 -12.33 3.77
N ARG A 297 70.53 -13.47 4.16
CA ARG A 297 69.91 -14.45 5.06
C ARG A 297 69.62 -13.88 6.45
N HIS A 298 70.51 -13.05 6.99
CA HIS A 298 70.35 -12.46 8.30
C HIS A 298 69.29 -11.34 8.28
N ALA A 299 69.33 -10.47 7.28
CA ALA A 299 68.28 -9.45 7.06
C ALA A 299 66.89 -10.06 6.88
N PHE A 300 66.78 -11.17 6.14
CA PHE A 300 65.52 -11.91 5.99
C PHE A 300 65.04 -12.50 7.32
N PHE A 301 65.93 -13.13 8.08
CA PHE A 301 65.59 -13.69 9.39
C PHE A 301 65.10 -12.61 10.36
N SER A 302 65.79 -11.47 10.41
CA SER A 302 65.40 -10.30 11.20
C SER A 302 64.04 -9.73 10.76
N ALA A 303 63.74 -9.73 9.46
CA ALA A 303 62.45 -9.31 8.94
C ALA A 303 61.30 -10.26 9.33
N VAL A 304 61.55 -11.58 9.37
CA VAL A 304 60.59 -12.57 9.85
C VAL A 304 60.31 -12.38 11.34
N ASN A 305 61.32 -12.05 12.15
CA ASN A 305 61.15 -11.76 13.58
C ASN A 305 60.26 -10.53 13.85
N LEU A 306 60.11 -9.61 12.89
CA LEU A 306 59.14 -8.51 12.99
C LEU A 306 57.69 -9.00 13.03
N LEU A 307 57.38 -10.18 12.47
CA LEU A 307 56.02 -10.75 12.51
C LEU A 307 55.64 -11.22 13.91
N THR A 308 56.61 -11.66 14.71
CA THR A 308 56.40 -12.15 16.07
C THR A 308 56.57 -11.04 17.13
N PHE A 309 56.76 -9.78 16.71
CA PHE A 309 57.18 -8.67 17.58
C PHE A 309 58.44 -8.96 18.39
N ASN A 310 59.25 -9.92 17.94
CA ASN A 310 60.50 -10.24 18.59
C ASN A 310 61.58 -9.32 18.04
N SER A 311 61.31 -8.01 17.98
CA SER A 311 62.36 -7.04 17.78
C SER A 311 63.16 -7.03 19.07
N SER A 312 64.22 -7.84 19.09
CA SER A 312 65.30 -7.66 20.03
C SER A 312 65.64 -6.17 20.04
N ALA A 313 65.43 -5.58 21.20
CA ALA A 313 65.88 -4.24 21.54
C ALA A 313 67.41 -4.26 21.49
N ASP A 314 67.98 -4.14 20.29
CA ASP A 314 69.32 -3.60 20.16
C ASP A 314 69.19 -2.09 20.22
N ASP A 315 69.07 -1.60 21.46
CA ASP A 315 69.37 -0.23 21.86
C ASP A 315 70.87 0.02 21.67
N THR A 316 71.31 0.16 20.43
CA THR A 316 72.58 0.80 20.14
C THR A 316 72.32 2.26 19.84
N ASP A 317 72.49 3.05 20.89
CA ASP A 317 72.16 4.47 21.09
C ASP A 317 73.01 5.45 20.24
N LYS A 318 73.10 5.25 18.93
CA LYS A 318 73.77 6.21 18.04
C LYS A 318 72.95 6.55 16.81
N SER A 319 72.76 7.85 16.65
CA SER A 319 71.92 8.55 15.68
C SER A 319 72.25 8.19 14.23
N GLU A 320 71.53 7.24 13.65
CA GLU A 320 71.55 7.03 12.20
C GLU A 320 70.13 6.94 11.66
N LYS A 321 69.95 7.63 10.52
CA LYS A 321 68.70 7.84 9.78
C LYS A 321 67.78 6.62 9.88
N VAL A 322 66.63 6.82 10.55
CA VAL A 322 65.56 5.84 10.58
C VAL A 322 65.17 5.50 9.14
N VAL A 323 65.41 4.26 8.72
CA VAL A 323 65.03 3.78 7.41
C VAL A 323 63.51 3.62 7.42
N VAL A 324 62.78 4.60 6.85
CA VAL A 324 61.29 4.66 6.80
C VAL A 324 60.67 3.32 6.35
N ILE A 325 61.35 2.58 5.47
CA ILE A 325 60.96 1.26 5.00
C ILE A 325 60.82 0.23 6.16
N LEU A 326 61.69 0.30 7.17
CA LEU A 326 61.63 -0.59 8.33
C LEU A 326 60.41 -0.29 9.20
N ASP A 327 60.00 0.98 9.32
CA ASP A 327 58.77 1.34 10.03
C ASP A 327 57.53 0.88 9.27
N ILE A 328 57.51 0.96 7.94
CA ILE A 328 56.44 0.37 7.11
C ILE A 328 56.34 -1.14 7.39
N ALA A 329 57.47 -1.85 7.48
CA ALA A 329 57.50 -3.28 7.80
C ALA A 329 56.94 -3.57 9.22
N ARG A 330 57.35 -2.78 10.22
CA ARG A 330 56.86 -2.87 11.62
C ARG A 330 55.36 -2.64 11.72
N PHE A 331 54.84 -1.56 11.11
CA PHE A 331 53.40 -1.29 11.09
C PHE A 331 52.62 -2.39 10.37
N SER A 332 53.17 -2.93 9.28
CA SER A 332 52.54 -4.03 8.55
C SER A 332 52.51 -5.32 9.37
N GLY A 333 53.56 -5.58 10.16
CA GLY A 333 53.62 -6.72 11.09
C GLY A 333 52.59 -6.56 12.21
N LEU A 334 52.43 -5.33 12.72
CA LEU A 334 51.38 -4.99 13.67
C LEU A 334 49.97 -5.17 13.10
N PHE A 335 49.72 -4.74 11.87
CA PHE A 335 48.42 -4.98 11.23
C PHE A 335 48.15 -6.47 10.98
N PHE A 336 49.18 -7.24 10.62
CA PHE A 336 49.07 -8.70 10.53
C PHE A 336 48.68 -9.31 11.88
N PHE A 337 49.36 -8.95 12.97
CA PHE A 337 49.06 -9.49 14.29
C PHE A 337 47.67 -9.08 14.78
N ILE A 338 47.28 -7.82 14.61
CA ILE A 338 45.92 -7.36 14.95
C ILE A 338 44.89 -8.16 14.14
N ASN A 339 45.14 -8.38 12.85
CA ASN A 339 44.24 -9.18 12.03
C ASN A 339 44.18 -10.63 12.51
N ALA A 340 45.32 -11.28 12.77
CA ALA A 340 45.41 -12.64 13.26
C ALA A 340 44.72 -12.79 14.63
N PHE A 341 44.91 -11.83 15.53
CA PHE A 341 44.21 -11.77 16.82
C PHE A 341 42.71 -11.64 16.62
N VAL A 342 42.23 -10.75 15.75
CA VAL A 342 40.81 -10.61 15.45
C VAL A 342 40.24 -11.90 14.86
N VAL A 343 40.94 -12.56 13.93
CA VAL A 343 40.51 -13.83 13.34
C VAL A 343 40.49 -14.95 14.38
N ALA A 344 41.55 -15.08 15.19
CA ALA A 344 41.65 -16.07 16.26
C ALA A 344 40.58 -15.85 17.33
N PHE A 345 40.32 -14.60 17.71
CA PHE A 345 39.25 -14.22 18.62
C PHE A 345 37.88 -14.55 18.04
N LEU A 346 37.62 -14.25 16.76
CA LEU A 346 36.39 -14.61 16.07
C LEU A 346 36.19 -16.14 15.94
N LEU A 347 37.28 -16.90 15.81
CA LEU A 347 37.26 -18.37 15.75
C LEU A 347 37.08 -18.99 17.14
N ALA A 348 37.78 -18.50 18.16
CA ALA A 348 37.71 -18.97 19.56
C ALA A 348 36.33 -18.71 20.17
N ILE A 349 35.68 -17.63 19.77
CA ILE A 349 34.28 -17.33 20.11
C ILE A 349 33.33 -18.39 19.48
N GLY A 350 33.74 -19.05 18.41
CA GLY A 350 32.96 -20.08 17.74
C GLY A 350 31.75 -19.51 16.98
N SER A 351 31.18 -20.33 16.09
CA SER A 351 29.97 -19.96 15.33
C SER A 351 28.79 -19.61 16.24
N ASN A 352 28.70 -20.24 17.43
CA ASN A 352 27.63 -20.02 18.39
C ASN A 352 27.72 -18.67 19.13
N ASN A 353 28.91 -18.15 19.46
CA ASN A 353 29.02 -16.83 20.12
C ASN A 353 29.21 -15.65 19.14
N LYS A 354 29.15 -15.86 17.82
CA LYS A 354 28.96 -14.75 16.84
C LYS A 354 27.72 -13.92 17.20
N ASN A 355 26.71 -14.53 17.80
CA ASN A 355 25.53 -13.85 18.31
C ASN A 355 25.82 -12.93 19.51
N LEU A 356 26.84 -13.25 20.30
CA LEU A 356 27.27 -12.48 21.48
C LEU A 356 28.13 -11.27 21.07
N LEU A 357 29.00 -11.43 20.07
CA LEU A 357 29.71 -10.30 19.44
C LEU A 357 28.74 -9.39 18.67
N ARG A 358 27.79 -9.96 17.91
CA ARG A 358 26.70 -9.19 17.31
C ARG A 358 25.87 -8.50 18.37
N PHE A 359 25.60 -9.14 19.51
CA PHE A 359 24.92 -8.52 20.64
C PHE A 359 25.72 -7.32 21.16
N PHE A 360 27.03 -7.46 21.37
CA PHE A 360 27.89 -6.37 21.85
C PHE A 360 27.95 -5.21 20.84
N PHE A 361 28.19 -5.49 19.57
CA PHE A 361 28.20 -4.48 18.51
C PHE A 361 26.83 -3.82 18.34
N TRP A 362 25.75 -4.60 18.36
CA TRP A 362 24.39 -4.07 18.30
C TRP A 362 24.11 -3.19 19.53
N HIS A 363 24.55 -3.61 20.71
CA HIS A 363 24.39 -2.89 21.97
C HIS A 363 25.16 -1.55 21.98
N TRP A 364 26.30 -1.48 21.28
CA TRP A 364 27.11 -0.28 21.12
C TRP A 364 26.57 0.66 20.03
N PHE A 365 26.25 0.11 18.85
CA PHE A 365 25.92 0.90 17.65
C PHE A 365 24.42 1.18 17.47
N SER A 366 23.51 0.48 18.16
CA SER A 366 22.06 0.59 17.93
C SER A 366 21.33 1.48 18.93
N ARG A 367 22.03 2.46 19.54
CA ARG A 367 21.50 3.22 20.69
C ARG A 367 20.18 3.97 20.44
N ASP A 368 19.82 4.30 19.19
CA ASP A 368 18.72 5.24 18.94
C ASP A 368 17.59 4.78 17.99
N ARG A 369 17.59 3.56 17.43
CA ARG A 369 16.57 3.15 16.42
C ARG A 369 16.14 1.68 16.48
N ILE A 370 15.84 1.18 17.68
CA ILE A 370 15.31 -0.19 17.81
C ILE A 370 13.80 -0.13 17.56
N CYS A 371 13.34 -1.02 16.68
CA CYS A 371 11.94 -1.36 16.52
C CYS A 371 11.69 -2.73 17.16
N MET A 372 10.78 -2.78 18.12
CA MET A 372 10.40 -4.03 18.79
C MET A 372 9.10 -4.57 18.21
N ILE A 373 9.02 -5.88 18.02
CA ILE A 373 7.79 -6.60 17.70
C ILE A 373 7.59 -7.69 18.76
N SER A 374 6.38 -7.84 19.31
CA SER A 374 6.01 -9.00 20.14
C SER A 374 5.36 -10.08 19.28
N GLY A 375 5.68 -11.34 19.57
CA GLY A 375 5.20 -12.49 18.83
C GLY A 375 6.00 -12.76 17.55
N LEU A 376 6.29 -14.02 17.24
CA LEU A 376 6.85 -14.50 15.98
C LEU A 376 5.85 -15.42 15.27
N ASN A 377 5.07 -14.83 14.36
CA ASN A 377 4.17 -15.52 13.44
C ASN A 377 4.44 -15.04 12.00
N SER A 378 3.64 -15.50 11.04
CA SER A 378 3.78 -15.13 9.62
C SER A 378 3.68 -13.62 9.38
N ILE A 379 2.74 -12.95 10.06
CA ILE A 379 2.51 -11.50 9.96
C ILE A 379 3.70 -10.72 10.55
N THR A 380 4.12 -11.05 11.78
CA THR A 380 5.21 -10.31 12.45
C THR A 380 6.55 -10.54 11.78
N TYR A 381 6.77 -11.74 11.23
CA TYR A 381 7.94 -12.05 10.40
C TYR A 381 7.98 -11.18 9.13
N LEU A 382 6.85 -11.07 8.42
CA LEU A 382 6.73 -10.26 7.22
C LEU A 382 6.91 -8.77 7.50
N LEU A 383 6.33 -8.28 8.59
CA LEU A 383 6.54 -6.92 9.08
C LEU A 383 8.02 -6.68 9.40
N ALA A 384 8.67 -7.62 10.09
CA ALA A 384 10.08 -7.50 10.43
C ALA A 384 10.99 -7.43 9.21
N ILE A 385 10.74 -8.24 8.17
CA ILE A 385 11.45 -8.17 6.89
C ILE A 385 11.25 -6.80 6.25
N THR A 386 10.02 -6.30 6.26
CA THR A 386 9.67 -5.04 5.61
C THR A 386 10.32 -3.86 6.32
N LEU A 387 10.26 -3.81 7.65
CA LEU A 387 11.00 -2.84 8.47
C LEU A 387 12.52 -2.94 8.23
N LYS A 388 13.06 -4.15 8.06
CA LYS A 388 14.48 -4.35 7.76
C LYS A 388 14.87 -3.82 6.38
N LYS A 389 14.00 -3.97 5.36
CA LYS A 389 14.17 -3.37 4.02
C LYS A 389 14.19 -1.83 4.11
N GLU A 390 13.42 -1.25 5.02
CA GLU A 390 13.43 0.18 5.38
C GLU A 390 14.57 0.58 6.34
N HIS A 391 15.63 -0.24 6.42
CA HIS A 391 16.84 0.01 7.21
C HIS A 391 16.63 0.19 8.73
N GLN A 392 15.54 -0.33 9.29
CA GLN A 392 15.29 -0.32 10.75
C GLN A 392 16.04 -1.45 11.46
N ASN A 393 16.41 -1.23 12.74
CA ASN A 393 16.95 -2.29 13.59
C ASN A 393 15.81 -3.02 14.29
N VAL A 394 15.46 -4.20 13.79
CA VAL A 394 14.30 -4.95 14.26
C VAL A 394 14.69 -6.00 15.31
N MET A 395 13.94 -6.03 16.41
CA MET A 395 14.00 -7.04 17.46
C MET A 395 12.61 -7.64 17.67
N ILE A 396 12.50 -8.96 17.57
CA ILE A 396 11.29 -9.72 17.87
C ILE A 396 11.46 -10.38 19.25
N ILE A 397 10.45 -10.25 20.11
CA ILE A 397 10.37 -10.94 21.40
C ILE A 397 9.22 -11.93 21.33
N ASP A 398 9.50 -13.20 21.56
CA ASP A 398 8.49 -14.25 21.52
C ASP A 398 8.75 -15.30 22.63
N LYS A 399 7.69 -15.79 23.27
CA LYS A 399 7.79 -16.78 24.37
C LYS A 399 8.39 -18.10 23.88
N ALA A 400 7.96 -18.58 22.71
CA ALA A 400 8.29 -19.88 22.15
C ALA A 400 8.38 -19.79 20.60
N PRO A 401 9.41 -19.10 20.06
CA PRO A 401 9.45 -18.80 18.64
C PRO A 401 9.64 -20.08 17.82
N ASP A 402 8.86 -20.21 16.73
CA ASP A 402 9.05 -21.28 15.75
C ASP A 402 10.53 -21.34 15.30
N PRO A 403 11.20 -22.51 15.41
CA PRO A 403 12.62 -22.63 15.09
C PRO A 403 12.97 -22.27 13.64
N ASN A 404 12.08 -22.55 12.68
CA ASN A 404 12.27 -22.26 11.26
C ASN A 404 12.15 -20.76 11.01
N LEU A 405 11.08 -20.11 11.49
CA LEU A 405 10.91 -18.65 11.38
C LEU A 405 12.03 -17.90 12.09
N LYS A 406 12.46 -18.38 13.27
CA LYS A 406 13.58 -17.80 14.02
C LYS A 406 14.87 -17.84 13.22
N THR A 407 15.15 -18.97 12.59
CA THR A 407 16.33 -19.16 11.73
C THR A 407 16.26 -18.28 10.50
N GLU A 408 15.11 -18.21 9.82
CA GLU A 408 14.88 -17.38 8.65
C GLU A 408 14.97 -15.87 8.96
N ALA A 409 14.46 -15.43 10.10
CA ALA A 409 14.59 -14.07 10.60
C ALA A 409 16.06 -13.73 10.89
N ALA A 410 16.79 -14.64 11.56
CA ALA A 410 18.20 -14.48 11.88
C ALA A 410 19.08 -14.38 10.61
N LYS A 411 18.78 -15.18 9.57
CA LYS A 411 19.44 -15.09 8.25
C LYS A 411 19.31 -13.70 7.62
N ARG A 412 18.20 -13.00 7.88
CA ARG A 412 17.92 -11.63 7.38
C ARG A 412 18.42 -10.53 8.34
N GLY A 413 19.15 -10.89 9.40
CA GLY A 413 19.69 -9.94 10.37
C GLY A 413 18.62 -9.30 11.27
N ILE A 414 17.50 -9.99 11.47
CA ILE A 414 16.48 -9.67 12.47
C ILE A 414 16.84 -10.42 13.76
N ARG A 415 16.79 -9.73 14.89
CA ARG A 415 17.11 -10.34 16.19
C ARG A 415 15.85 -10.93 16.80
N VAL A 416 15.81 -12.23 17.03
CA VAL A 416 14.71 -12.91 17.73
C VAL A 416 15.19 -13.30 19.13
N VAL A 417 14.49 -12.85 20.17
CA VAL A 417 14.80 -13.14 21.57
C VAL A 417 13.68 -13.98 22.17
N SER A 418 14.04 -15.16 22.67
CA SER A 418 13.12 -16.06 23.36
C SER A 418 12.87 -15.57 24.79
N GLY A 419 11.61 -15.24 25.10
CA GLY A 419 11.15 -14.85 26.45
C GLY A 419 9.84 -14.08 26.43
N SER A 420 9.24 -13.92 27.60
CA SER A 420 7.92 -13.31 27.75
C SER A 420 7.96 -11.78 27.58
N PRO A 421 7.17 -11.20 26.65
CA PRO A 421 7.00 -9.76 26.55
C PRO A 421 6.12 -9.19 27.67
N GLN A 422 5.56 -10.01 28.56
CA GLN A 422 4.83 -9.58 29.76
C GLN A 422 5.75 -9.47 31.00
N SER A 423 7.05 -9.73 30.85
CA SER A 423 8.02 -9.64 31.94
C SER A 423 8.82 -8.34 31.86
N SER A 424 8.58 -7.40 32.78
CA SER A 424 9.32 -6.13 32.84
C SER A 424 10.83 -6.31 33.04
N THR A 425 11.26 -7.32 33.81
CA THR A 425 12.68 -7.64 33.98
C THR A 425 13.32 -8.08 32.67
N PHE A 426 12.62 -8.91 31.90
CA PHE A 426 13.06 -9.37 30.59
C PHE A 426 13.11 -8.23 29.55
N LEU A 427 12.06 -7.41 29.49
CA LEU A 427 11.99 -6.24 28.60
C LEU A 427 13.12 -5.25 28.90
N ARG A 428 13.41 -5.00 30.19
CA ARG A 428 14.53 -4.14 30.62
C ARG A 428 15.89 -4.72 30.20
N ARG A 429 16.12 -6.01 30.47
CA ARG A 429 17.36 -6.72 30.09
C ARG A 429 17.63 -6.66 28.59
N ASN A 430 16.58 -6.69 27.76
CA ASN A 430 16.69 -6.65 26.30
C ASN A 430 16.58 -5.24 25.69
N ARG A 431 16.56 -4.19 26.52
CA ARG A 431 16.40 -2.78 26.08
C ARG A 431 15.14 -2.52 25.25
N ALA A 432 14.09 -3.33 25.42
CA ALA A 432 12.79 -3.09 24.80
C ALA A 432 12.25 -1.69 25.15
N VAL A 433 12.50 -1.23 26.38
CA VAL A 433 12.12 0.11 26.85
C VAL A 433 12.74 1.23 25.98
N ASN A 434 13.90 0.99 25.37
CA ASN A 434 14.58 1.97 24.52
C ASN A 434 14.07 1.96 23.06
N ALA A 435 13.25 0.99 22.67
CA ALA A 435 12.65 0.97 21.35
C ALA A 435 11.85 2.26 21.12
N HIS A 436 11.96 2.82 19.92
CA HIS A 436 11.24 4.04 19.53
C HIS A 436 9.84 3.68 19.00
N THR A 437 9.76 2.58 18.26
CA THR A 437 8.53 2.06 17.67
C THR A 437 8.34 0.61 18.09
N ILE A 438 7.12 0.28 18.52
CA ILE A 438 6.80 -1.01 19.10
C ILE A 438 5.51 -1.51 18.48
N TYR A 439 5.51 -2.78 18.10
CA TYR A 439 4.36 -3.47 17.54
C TYR A 439 4.00 -4.63 18.47
N LEU A 440 2.84 -4.55 19.09
CA LEU A 440 2.29 -5.60 19.94
C LEU A 440 1.29 -6.41 19.11
N LEU A 441 1.74 -7.55 18.59
CA LEU A 441 1.03 -8.32 17.56
C LEU A 441 0.85 -9.79 17.97
N GLU A 442 0.69 -10.05 19.26
CA GLU A 442 0.30 -11.37 19.76
C GLU A 442 -1.12 -11.72 19.30
N GLU A 443 -1.46 -13.01 19.30
CA GLU A 443 -2.79 -13.49 18.88
C GLU A 443 -3.89 -13.09 19.87
N SER A 444 -3.57 -13.00 21.15
CA SER A 444 -4.50 -12.63 22.22
C SER A 444 -4.45 -11.14 22.54
N ASP A 445 -5.60 -10.48 22.45
CA ASP A 445 -5.76 -9.07 22.85
C ASP A 445 -5.35 -8.85 24.32
N ALA A 446 -5.62 -9.82 25.20
CA ALA A 446 -5.24 -9.74 26.62
C ALA A 446 -3.71 -9.72 26.82
N ASP A 447 -2.97 -10.52 26.04
CA ASP A 447 -1.50 -10.54 26.09
C ASP A 447 -0.92 -9.22 25.55
N ASN A 448 -1.50 -8.67 24.47
CA ASN A 448 -1.13 -7.36 23.92
C ASN A 448 -1.37 -6.23 24.93
N ILE A 449 -2.52 -6.20 25.58
CA ILE A 449 -2.86 -5.20 26.61
C ILE A 449 -1.92 -5.31 27.81
N ARG A 450 -1.64 -6.52 28.28
CA ARG A 450 -0.73 -6.73 29.41
C ARG A 450 0.69 -6.27 29.10
N THR A 451 1.20 -6.57 27.90
CA THR A 451 2.51 -6.07 27.48
C THR A 451 2.52 -4.54 27.35
N LEU A 452 1.44 -3.93 26.86
CA LEU A 452 1.32 -2.47 26.81
C LEU A 452 1.42 -1.85 28.22
N GLN A 453 0.71 -2.41 29.20
CA GLN A 453 0.74 -1.93 30.59
C GLN A 453 2.14 -2.02 31.20
N GLU A 454 2.84 -3.15 31.03
CA GLU A 454 4.21 -3.32 31.52
C GLU A 454 5.17 -2.30 30.88
N LEU A 455 5.01 -2.04 29.58
CA LEU A 455 5.80 -1.05 28.86
C LEU A 455 5.52 0.38 29.32
N ASP A 456 4.27 0.76 29.53
CA ASP A 456 3.90 2.10 30.00
C ASP A 456 4.47 2.41 31.39
N LEU A 457 4.40 1.45 32.32
CA LEU A 457 5.04 1.57 33.64
C LEU A 457 6.55 1.86 33.54
N MET A 458 7.21 1.32 32.52
CA MET A 458 8.63 1.57 32.28
C MET A 458 8.89 2.90 31.55
N TRP A 459 7.96 3.37 30.71
CA TRP A 459 8.07 4.65 29.99
C TRP A 459 7.74 5.87 30.82
N ALA A 460 6.96 5.73 31.89
CA ALA A 460 6.69 6.81 32.83
C ALA A 460 7.98 7.54 33.30
N LYS A 461 9.11 6.82 33.34
CA LYS A 461 10.43 7.32 33.76
C LYS A 461 11.29 7.89 32.62
N GLN A 462 10.87 7.78 31.35
CA GLN A 462 11.67 8.17 30.18
C GLN A 462 11.24 9.51 29.60
N SER A 463 12.17 10.35 29.15
CA SER A 463 11.85 11.66 28.55
C SER A 463 11.38 11.60 27.09
N ARG A 464 11.71 10.54 26.35
CA ARG A 464 11.45 10.46 24.91
C ARG A 464 10.07 9.90 24.60
N ARG A 465 9.43 10.47 23.57
CA ARG A 465 8.16 10.00 23.04
C ARG A 465 8.29 8.62 22.37
N LYS A 466 7.27 7.78 22.53
CA LYS A 466 7.20 6.40 22.03
C LYS A 466 5.99 6.21 21.13
N HIS A 467 6.14 5.40 20.09
CA HIS A 467 5.03 4.96 19.25
C HIS A 467 4.77 3.47 19.50
N CYS A 468 3.57 3.15 19.96
CA CYS A 468 3.16 1.78 20.24
C CYS A 468 1.93 1.45 19.39
N TYR A 469 2.06 0.43 18.56
CA TYR A 469 0.98 -0.12 17.75
C TYR A 469 0.51 -1.42 18.39
N VAL A 470 -0.78 -1.55 18.67
CA VAL A 470 -1.33 -2.66 19.44
C VAL A 470 -2.43 -3.33 18.65
N HIS A 471 -2.25 -4.61 18.32
CA HIS A 471 -3.25 -5.40 17.66
C HIS A 471 -4.38 -5.73 18.63
N LEU A 472 -5.58 -5.22 18.35
CA LEU A 472 -6.79 -5.50 19.12
C LEU A 472 -7.92 -5.85 18.17
N LYS A 473 -8.35 -7.11 18.23
CA LYS A 473 -9.48 -7.62 17.44
C LYS A 473 -10.80 -7.10 17.99
N ASP A 474 -10.97 -7.11 19.32
CA ASP A 474 -12.21 -6.69 19.99
C ASP A 474 -12.28 -5.16 20.20
N ASP A 475 -13.39 -4.56 19.80
CA ASP A 475 -13.69 -3.13 20.01
C ASP A 475 -13.79 -2.78 21.50
N ARG A 476 -14.26 -3.71 22.35
CA ARG A 476 -14.33 -3.52 23.81
C ARG A 476 -12.93 -3.47 24.42
N ALA A 477 -12.01 -4.30 23.93
CA ALA A 477 -10.62 -4.27 24.32
C ALA A 477 -9.96 -2.93 23.92
N ALA A 478 -10.28 -2.42 22.72
CA ALA A 478 -9.83 -1.11 22.27
C ALA A 478 -10.41 0.05 23.10
N GLU A 479 -11.70 0.00 23.45
CA GLU A 479 -12.33 0.98 24.34
C GLU A 479 -11.68 0.95 25.73
N PHE A 480 -11.39 -0.25 26.26
CA PHE A 480 -10.68 -0.41 27.53
C PHE A 480 -9.30 0.25 27.49
N VAL A 481 -8.51 -0.01 26.44
CA VAL A 481 -7.19 0.63 26.26
C VAL A 481 -7.31 2.15 26.16
N GLY A 482 -8.35 2.66 25.49
CA GLY A 482 -8.64 4.09 25.41
C GLY A 482 -9.07 4.73 26.74
N LYS A 483 -9.63 3.95 27.67
CA LYS A 483 -10.09 4.40 29.01
C LYS A 483 -9.01 4.30 30.09
N LEU A 484 -7.97 3.49 29.89
CA LEU A 484 -6.82 3.48 30.80
C LEU A 484 -6.30 4.93 30.90
N ASN A 485 -6.39 5.53 32.10
CA ASN A 485 -5.89 6.86 32.47
C ASN A 485 -4.63 7.20 31.69
N PRO A 486 -4.43 8.47 31.25
CA PRO A 486 -3.51 8.79 30.17
C PRO A 486 -2.18 8.12 30.44
N LEU A 487 -1.92 7.05 29.68
CA LEU A 487 -0.61 6.44 29.54
C LEU A 487 0.38 7.59 29.53
N SER A 488 1.47 7.46 30.27
CA SER A 488 2.42 8.56 30.50
C SER A 488 2.52 9.38 29.21
N GLY A 489 2.07 10.65 29.18
CA GLY A 489 1.66 11.38 27.94
C GLY A 489 2.71 11.50 26.81
N ARG A 490 3.83 10.81 27.00
CA ARG A 490 4.93 10.47 26.13
C ARG A 490 4.67 9.24 25.25
N VAL A 491 3.56 8.51 25.39
CA VAL A 491 3.27 7.30 24.58
C VAL A 491 2.10 7.56 23.64
N VAL A 492 2.32 7.35 22.34
CA VAL A 492 1.24 7.36 21.33
C VAL A 492 0.85 5.92 21.06
N VAL A 493 -0.30 5.51 21.59
CA VAL A 493 -0.88 4.20 21.32
C VAL A 493 -1.81 4.27 20.10
N ARG A 494 -1.61 3.35 19.17
CA ARG A 494 -2.43 3.18 17.98
C ARG A 494 -2.97 1.75 17.95
N ARG A 495 -4.28 1.59 17.92
CA ARG A 495 -4.91 0.30 17.62
C ARG A 495 -4.56 -0.10 16.20
N LEU A 496 -4.21 -1.37 16.02
CA LEU A 496 -4.20 -2.04 14.74
C LEU A 496 -5.27 -3.12 14.76
N ASN A 497 -6.06 -3.19 13.70
CA ASN A 497 -6.90 -4.34 13.39
C ASN A 497 -6.75 -4.54 11.88
N PHE A 498 -6.05 -5.61 11.48
CA PHE A 498 -5.74 -5.83 10.06
C PHE A 498 -7.02 -6.01 9.24
N HIS A 499 -7.98 -6.79 9.73
CA HIS A 499 -9.23 -7.02 9.02
C HIS A 499 -10.04 -5.73 8.87
N GLU A 500 -10.02 -4.84 9.87
CA GLU A 500 -10.69 -3.55 9.80
C GLU A 500 -10.00 -2.62 8.78
N ILE A 501 -8.66 -2.51 8.84
CA ILE A 501 -7.89 -1.70 7.89
C ILE A 501 -8.11 -2.22 6.45
N ILE A 502 -8.07 -3.53 6.26
CA ILE A 502 -8.26 -4.18 4.96
C ILE A 502 -9.68 -3.93 4.44
N SER A 503 -10.72 -4.15 5.25
CA SER A 503 -12.12 -3.92 4.83
C SER A 503 -12.39 -2.45 4.51
N ARG A 504 -11.91 -1.52 5.33
CA ARG A 504 -12.04 -0.08 5.08
C ARG A 504 -11.36 0.33 3.77
N LYS A 505 -10.09 -0.08 3.58
CA LYS A 505 -9.37 0.17 2.32
C LYS A 505 -10.09 -0.44 1.12
N LEU A 506 -10.61 -1.65 1.26
CA LEU A 506 -11.36 -2.33 0.21
C LEU A 506 -12.59 -1.50 -0.20
N LEU A 507 -13.41 -1.05 0.75
CA LEU A 507 -14.64 -0.30 0.45
C LEU A 507 -14.38 1.14 -0.01
N ILE A 508 -13.30 1.78 0.45
CA ILE A 508 -12.89 3.09 -0.07
C ILE A 508 -12.43 2.97 -1.53
N ARG A 509 -11.65 1.93 -1.81
CA ARG A 509 -11.05 1.70 -3.12
C ARG A 509 -12.03 1.12 -4.13
N TYR A 510 -12.95 0.30 -3.66
CA TYR A 510 -13.98 -0.32 -4.48
C TYR A 510 -15.32 -0.13 -3.78
N PRO A 511 -15.90 1.09 -3.90
CA PRO A 511 -17.23 1.33 -3.39
C PRO A 511 -18.22 0.39 -4.09
N ILE A 512 -19.28 0.06 -3.36
CA ILE A 512 -20.37 -0.79 -3.83
C ILE A 512 -21.05 -0.14 -5.04
N TYR A 513 -21.21 1.18 -5.00
CA TYR A 513 -21.72 1.99 -6.12
C TYR A 513 -20.54 2.48 -6.96
N ARG A 514 -20.50 2.07 -8.22
CA ARG A 514 -19.42 2.44 -9.15
C ARG A 514 -19.64 3.85 -9.68
N GLU A 515 -20.87 4.14 -10.06
CA GLU A 515 -21.27 5.43 -10.59
C GLU A 515 -22.24 6.18 -9.66
N SER A 516 -22.41 7.48 -9.88
CA SER A 516 -23.38 8.26 -9.11
C SER A 516 -24.83 7.84 -9.36
N GLN A 517 -25.11 7.36 -10.58
CA GLN A 517 -26.42 6.86 -10.99
C GLN A 517 -26.74 5.49 -10.38
N ASP A 518 -25.70 4.69 -10.12
CA ASP A 518 -25.83 3.37 -9.50
C ASP A 518 -26.38 3.42 -8.10
N ALA A 519 -26.22 4.57 -7.41
CA ALA A 519 -26.75 4.75 -6.07
C ALA A 519 -28.19 4.25 -5.99
N TRP A 520 -29.04 4.47 -7.01
CA TRP A 520 -30.48 4.14 -7.06
C TRP A 520 -30.86 2.74 -7.52
N LYS A 521 -29.91 1.90 -7.94
CA LYS A 521 -30.22 0.55 -8.41
C LYS A 521 -30.33 -0.45 -7.24
N PRO A 522 -31.19 -1.48 -7.35
CA PRO A 522 -31.18 -2.60 -6.40
C PRO A 522 -29.78 -3.20 -6.32
N THR A 523 -29.29 -3.40 -5.11
CA THR A 523 -27.92 -3.85 -4.84
C THR A 523 -27.92 -5.12 -4.01
N GLU A 524 -27.22 -6.13 -4.48
CA GLU A 524 -27.13 -7.45 -3.86
C GLU A 524 -25.67 -7.74 -3.51
N ILE A 525 -25.41 -7.84 -2.20
CA ILE A 525 -24.08 -8.12 -1.66
C ILE A 525 -24.04 -9.59 -1.22
N LEU A 526 -23.14 -10.36 -1.80
CA LEU A 526 -22.95 -11.77 -1.49
C LEU A 526 -21.64 -11.93 -0.73
N LEU A 527 -21.69 -12.44 0.50
CA LEU A 527 -20.51 -12.63 1.36
C LEU A 527 -20.31 -14.12 1.63
N PHE A 528 -19.34 -14.74 0.95
CA PHE A 528 -18.98 -16.14 1.11
C PHE A 528 -17.87 -16.31 2.14
N GLY A 529 -18.17 -16.94 3.27
CA GLY A 529 -17.25 -17.11 4.39
C GLY A 529 -17.47 -16.06 5.48
N PHE A 530 -17.62 -16.53 6.71
CA PHE A 530 -17.94 -15.68 7.88
C PHE A 530 -16.96 -15.87 9.05
N GLY A 531 -15.67 -16.01 8.72
CA GLY A 531 -14.57 -15.93 9.68
C GLY A 531 -14.28 -14.49 10.11
N ASP A 532 -13.09 -14.24 10.68
CA ASP A 532 -12.69 -12.92 11.19
C ASP A 532 -12.82 -11.81 10.12
N MET A 533 -12.34 -12.07 8.89
CA MET A 533 -12.39 -11.10 7.79
C MET A 533 -13.82 -10.85 7.29
N GLY A 534 -14.61 -11.91 7.09
CA GLY A 534 -16.00 -11.79 6.62
C GLY A 534 -16.88 -11.03 7.61
N ARG A 535 -16.75 -11.33 8.91
CA ARG A 535 -17.45 -10.60 9.98
C ARG A 535 -17.08 -9.13 10.01
N GLN A 536 -15.78 -8.81 9.96
CA GLN A 536 -15.31 -7.43 9.98
C GLN A 536 -15.72 -6.66 8.72
N LEU A 537 -15.74 -7.32 7.56
CA LEU A 537 -16.25 -6.73 6.33
C LEU A 537 -17.74 -6.43 6.43
N LEU A 538 -18.56 -7.35 6.96
CA LEU A 538 -19.99 -7.10 7.20
C LEU A 538 -20.21 -5.89 8.11
N VAL A 539 -19.50 -5.80 9.23
CA VAL A 539 -19.61 -4.65 10.15
C VAL A 539 -19.19 -3.35 9.46
N THR A 540 -18.14 -3.39 8.63
CA THR A 540 -17.69 -2.20 7.89
C THR A 540 -18.70 -1.80 6.81
N LEU A 541 -19.27 -2.76 6.10
CA LEU A 541 -20.39 -2.54 5.18
C LEU A 541 -21.56 -1.87 5.91
N LEU A 542 -21.97 -2.38 7.07
CA LEU A 542 -23.06 -1.79 7.86
C LEU A 542 -22.78 -0.35 8.31
N HIS A 543 -21.52 0.06 8.46
CA HIS A 543 -21.20 1.47 8.69
C HIS A 543 -21.24 2.30 7.40
N THR A 544 -20.83 1.73 6.27
CA THR A 544 -20.61 2.44 5.01
C THR A 544 -21.86 2.52 4.13
N ILE A 545 -22.74 1.50 4.14
CA ILE A 545 -23.94 1.40 3.28
C ILE A 545 -25.14 2.22 3.78
N GLN A 546 -24.89 3.18 4.65
CA GLN A 546 -25.93 4.04 5.18
C GLN A 546 -26.34 5.02 4.09
N LEU A 547 -27.45 4.70 3.44
CA LEU A 547 -28.06 5.41 2.31
C LEU A 547 -29.48 5.88 2.67
N ASN A 548 -30.13 6.53 1.71
CA ASN A 548 -31.54 6.91 1.78
C ASN A 548 -32.46 5.67 1.88
N ASN A 549 -33.63 5.86 2.48
CA ASN A 549 -34.61 4.81 2.76
C ASN A 549 -35.20 4.15 1.50
N ASN A 550 -35.04 4.77 0.32
CA ASN A 550 -35.51 4.24 -0.95
C ASN A 550 -34.54 3.24 -1.59
N HIS A 551 -33.39 2.98 -0.96
CA HIS A 551 -32.36 2.11 -1.49
C HIS A 551 -32.48 0.69 -0.95
N HIS A 552 -32.66 -0.25 -1.88
CA HIS A 552 -32.72 -1.67 -1.58
C HIS A 552 -31.32 -2.28 -1.68
N VAL A 553 -30.65 -2.36 -0.53
CA VAL A 553 -29.39 -3.12 -0.38
C VAL A 553 -29.70 -4.37 0.43
N ASN A 554 -29.45 -5.54 -0.17
CA ASN A 554 -29.57 -6.83 0.48
C ASN A 554 -28.18 -7.43 0.67
N ILE A 555 -27.90 -7.97 1.84
CA ILE A 555 -26.66 -8.68 2.17
C ILE A 555 -26.99 -10.12 2.48
N THR A 556 -26.42 -11.04 1.72
CA THR A 556 -26.54 -12.47 1.95
C THR A 556 -25.19 -13.02 2.39
N VAL A 557 -25.15 -13.61 3.57
CA VAL A 557 -23.95 -14.18 4.19
C VAL A 557 -24.02 -15.70 4.07
N PHE A 558 -23.07 -16.29 3.37
CA PHE A 558 -22.91 -17.74 3.29
C PHE A 558 -21.85 -18.21 4.29
N ALA A 559 -22.25 -18.98 5.30
CA ALA A 559 -21.38 -19.47 6.38
C ALA A 559 -21.48 -20.99 6.53
N GLN A 560 -20.46 -21.65 7.11
CA GLN A 560 -20.45 -23.12 7.28
C GLN A 560 -21.51 -23.65 8.25
N SER A 561 -21.90 -22.82 9.23
CA SER A 561 -23.01 -23.04 10.16
C SER A 561 -23.81 -21.74 10.23
N ALA A 562 -24.72 -21.54 9.29
CA ALA A 562 -25.42 -20.27 9.10
C ALA A 562 -26.18 -19.82 10.35
N THR A 563 -26.90 -20.74 11.00
CA THR A 563 -27.67 -20.46 12.21
C THR A 563 -26.80 -20.07 13.40
N GLU A 564 -25.66 -20.76 13.59
CA GLU A 564 -24.72 -20.44 14.67
C GLU A 564 -24.03 -19.10 14.42
N ALA A 565 -23.62 -18.85 13.17
CA ALA A 565 -23.01 -17.59 12.76
C ALA A 565 -23.96 -16.41 12.95
N GLU A 566 -25.23 -16.56 12.55
CA GLU A 566 -26.28 -15.57 12.76
C GLU A 566 -26.50 -15.28 14.24
N ALA A 567 -26.70 -16.32 15.05
CA ALA A 567 -26.93 -16.19 16.49
C ALA A 567 -25.75 -15.51 17.19
N ALA A 568 -24.51 -15.93 16.90
CA ALA A 568 -23.31 -15.32 17.47
C ALA A 568 -23.14 -13.86 17.03
N PHE A 569 -23.46 -13.54 15.77
CA PHE A 569 -23.38 -12.17 15.26
C PHE A 569 -24.42 -11.26 15.91
N TYR A 570 -25.67 -11.72 16.06
CA TYR A 570 -26.73 -10.96 16.72
C TYR A 570 -26.54 -10.87 18.23
N GLN A 571 -25.90 -11.84 18.88
CA GLN A 571 -25.48 -11.71 20.27
C GLN A 571 -24.44 -10.59 20.43
N GLN A 572 -23.52 -10.45 19.47
CA GLN A 572 -22.52 -9.39 19.48
C GLN A 572 -23.12 -8.03 19.11
N TYR A 573 -24.10 -8.01 18.19
CA TYR A 573 -24.78 -6.80 17.70
C TYR A 573 -26.31 -6.91 17.84
N PRO A 574 -26.86 -6.80 19.07
CA PRO A 574 -28.29 -6.99 19.32
C PRO A 574 -29.20 -6.01 18.58
N CYS A 575 -28.67 -4.85 18.17
CA CYS A 575 -29.40 -3.86 17.39
C CYS A 575 -29.87 -4.37 16.03
N LEU A 576 -29.31 -5.46 15.51
CA LEU A 576 -29.69 -6.07 14.23
C LEU A 576 -30.78 -7.15 14.38
N TRP A 577 -31.08 -7.58 15.61
CA TRP A 577 -31.98 -8.68 15.85
C TRP A 577 -33.45 -8.23 16.02
N TYR A 578 -34.30 -8.65 15.09
CA TYR A 578 -35.72 -8.33 15.03
C TYR A 578 -36.58 -9.38 15.75
N ASN A 579 -36.46 -9.46 17.07
CA ASN A 579 -37.36 -10.27 17.90
C ASN A 579 -38.00 -9.42 19.01
N PRO A 580 -39.29 -9.07 18.90
CA PRO A 580 -39.92 -8.17 19.87
C PRO A 580 -40.14 -8.77 21.26
N HIS A 581 -40.08 -10.10 21.40
CA HIS A 581 -40.26 -10.77 22.69
C HIS A 581 -38.93 -10.92 23.45
N GLU A 582 -37.82 -11.06 22.72
CA GLU A 582 -36.50 -11.33 23.30
C GLU A 582 -35.60 -10.09 23.32
N ASN A 583 -35.97 -9.02 22.61
CA ASN A 583 -35.15 -7.84 22.44
C ASN A 583 -35.89 -6.52 22.75
N LEU A 584 -36.56 -6.48 23.91
CA LEU A 584 -37.42 -5.35 24.33
C LEU A 584 -36.74 -3.98 24.26
N LEU A 585 -35.44 -3.91 24.59
CA LEU A 585 -34.67 -2.66 24.55
C LEU A 585 -34.62 -2.04 23.14
N TYR A 586 -34.58 -2.87 22.10
CA TYR A 586 -34.48 -2.40 20.71
C TYR A 586 -35.83 -2.30 19.99
N GLU A 587 -36.93 -2.66 20.68
CA GLU A 587 -38.29 -2.38 20.24
C GLU A 587 -38.88 -1.11 20.84
N ALA A 588 -38.14 -0.44 21.73
CA ALA A 588 -38.53 0.86 22.25
C ALA A 588 -38.75 1.89 21.11
N PRO A 589 -39.66 2.87 21.27
CA PRO A 589 -40.18 3.67 20.16
C PRO A 589 -39.12 4.32 19.27
N TYR A 590 -38.15 5.03 19.86
CA TYR A 590 -37.12 5.74 19.09
C TYR A 590 -36.11 4.75 18.49
N THR A 591 -35.69 3.75 19.25
CA THR A 591 -34.77 2.70 18.79
C THR A 591 -35.35 1.94 17.61
N ARG A 592 -36.62 1.56 17.68
CA ARG A 592 -37.31 0.82 16.61
C ARG A 592 -37.40 1.64 15.34
N GLU A 593 -37.74 2.93 15.46
CA GLU A 593 -37.86 3.84 14.33
C GLU A 593 -36.52 4.03 13.61
N ILE A 594 -35.46 4.36 14.35
CA ILE A 594 -34.15 4.57 13.75
C ILE A 594 -33.55 3.27 13.19
N ARG A 595 -33.75 2.14 13.87
CA ARG A 595 -33.33 0.82 13.38
C ARG A 595 -34.04 0.46 12.09
N LYS A 596 -35.32 0.83 11.91
CA LYS A 596 -36.07 0.58 10.67
C LYS A 596 -35.49 1.33 9.48
N GLU A 597 -34.99 2.56 9.68
CA GLU A 597 -34.33 3.34 8.62
C GLU A 597 -32.91 2.80 8.31
N ILE A 598 -32.14 2.49 9.35
CA ILE A 598 -30.71 2.18 9.25
C ILE A 598 -30.43 0.70 8.99
N PHE A 599 -31.23 -0.21 9.52
CA PHE A 599 -31.03 -1.66 9.45
C PHE A 599 -32.32 -2.45 9.12
N PRO A 600 -33.12 -2.05 8.12
CA PRO A 600 -34.42 -2.65 7.82
C PRO A 600 -34.43 -4.18 7.86
N LYS A 601 -35.53 -4.72 8.39
CA LYS A 601 -35.74 -6.17 8.53
C LYS A 601 -35.51 -6.88 7.19
N GLY A 602 -34.73 -7.96 7.22
CA GLY A 602 -34.40 -8.75 6.02
C GLY A 602 -33.20 -8.23 5.23
N ARG A 603 -32.60 -7.08 5.61
CA ARG A 603 -31.38 -6.57 4.98
C ARG A 603 -30.22 -7.57 5.04
N ILE A 604 -30.10 -8.32 6.13
CA ILE A 604 -29.07 -9.35 6.29
C ILE A 604 -29.77 -10.70 6.35
N THR A 605 -29.32 -11.63 5.51
CA THR A 605 -29.80 -13.01 5.50
C THR A 605 -28.60 -13.95 5.61
N PHE A 606 -28.63 -14.89 6.55
CA PHE A 606 -27.63 -15.95 6.66
C PHE A 606 -28.10 -17.21 5.91
N ARG A 607 -27.19 -17.83 5.18
CA ARG A 607 -27.40 -19.06 4.41
C ARG A 607 -26.23 -20.01 4.61
N GLU A 608 -26.49 -21.30 4.48
CA GLU A 608 -25.44 -22.30 4.53
C GLU A 608 -24.51 -22.16 3.32
N LEU A 609 -23.22 -22.32 3.56
CA LEU A 609 -22.21 -22.27 2.51
C LEU A 609 -22.47 -23.44 1.54
N PRO A 610 -22.67 -23.18 0.24
CA PRO A 610 -23.04 -24.24 -0.70
C PRO A 610 -21.89 -25.26 -0.84
N VAL A 611 -22.17 -26.54 -0.56
CA VAL A 611 -21.17 -27.61 -0.61
C VAL A 611 -20.90 -28.11 -2.04
N ALA A 612 -21.85 -27.86 -2.97
CA ALA A 612 -21.77 -28.31 -4.36
C ALA A 612 -22.20 -27.21 -5.33
N ASP A 613 -21.61 -27.18 -6.53
CA ASP A 613 -21.88 -26.19 -7.58
C ASP A 613 -23.37 -26.05 -7.93
N ALA A 614 -24.12 -27.16 -7.91
CA ALA A 614 -25.55 -27.15 -8.22
C ALA A 614 -26.40 -26.43 -7.15
N ALA A 615 -25.92 -26.40 -5.90
CA ALA A 615 -26.66 -25.80 -4.79
C ALA A 615 -26.73 -24.26 -4.92
N TYR A 616 -25.70 -23.61 -5.50
CA TYR A 616 -25.71 -22.16 -5.72
C TYR A 616 -26.90 -21.68 -6.54
N TYR A 617 -27.23 -22.38 -7.63
CA TYR A 617 -28.21 -21.90 -8.61
C TYR A 617 -29.64 -22.31 -8.30
N ASN A 618 -29.80 -23.29 -7.40
CA ASN A 618 -31.10 -23.67 -6.87
C ASN A 618 -31.52 -22.80 -5.68
N ASP A 619 -30.57 -22.07 -5.07
CA ASP A 619 -30.87 -21.13 -4.01
C ASP A 619 -31.64 -19.92 -4.55
N GLU A 620 -32.81 -19.66 -3.98
CA GLU A 620 -33.70 -18.57 -4.38
C GLU A 620 -33.04 -17.19 -4.23
N VAL A 621 -32.20 -17.01 -3.21
CA VAL A 621 -31.49 -15.75 -2.95
C VAL A 621 -30.44 -15.50 -4.03
N MET A 622 -29.73 -16.54 -4.45
CA MET A 622 -28.78 -16.44 -5.56
C MET A 622 -29.50 -16.14 -6.88
N ARG A 623 -30.64 -16.79 -7.16
CA ARG A 623 -31.44 -16.49 -8.36
C ARG A 623 -31.97 -15.06 -8.36
N ARG A 624 -32.40 -14.55 -7.19
CA ARG A 624 -32.78 -13.15 -7.02
C ARG A 624 -31.60 -12.22 -7.24
N ALA A 625 -30.44 -12.54 -6.67
CA ALA A 625 -29.24 -11.71 -6.77
C ALA A 625 -28.76 -11.58 -8.22
N LEU A 626 -28.71 -12.70 -8.95
CA LEU A 626 -28.25 -12.80 -10.34
C LEU A 626 -29.29 -12.34 -11.38
N HIS A 627 -30.04 -11.28 -11.08
CA HIS A 627 -30.89 -10.59 -12.06
C HIS A 627 -30.09 -9.50 -12.77
N GLU A 628 -30.33 -9.29 -14.07
CA GLU A 628 -29.53 -8.35 -14.91
C GLU A 628 -29.62 -6.88 -14.45
N GLU A 629 -30.73 -6.53 -13.77
CA GLU A 629 -30.98 -5.18 -13.25
C GLU A 629 -30.21 -4.88 -11.94
N ASN A 630 -29.72 -5.91 -11.26
CA ASN A 630 -29.08 -5.76 -9.97
C ASN A 630 -27.60 -5.38 -10.11
N LEU A 631 -27.15 -4.51 -9.20
CA LEU A 631 -25.74 -4.35 -8.92
C LEU A 631 -25.31 -5.46 -7.97
N ILE A 632 -24.37 -6.29 -8.40
CA ILE A 632 -23.95 -7.45 -7.63
C ILE A 632 -22.52 -7.25 -7.17
N THR A 633 -22.31 -7.40 -5.87
CA THR A 633 -20.98 -7.35 -5.26
C THR A 633 -20.73 -8.62 -4.45
N ALA A 634 -19.86 -9.50 -4.94
CA ALA A 634 -19.52 -10.76 -4.31
C ALA A 634 -18.15 -10.69 -3.62
N TYR A 635 -18.12 -11.04 -2.34
CA TYR A 635 -16.93 -11.11 -1.51
C TYR A 635 -16.69 -12.56 -1.07
N PHE A 636 -15.53 -13.11 -1.38
CA PHE A 636 -15.07 -14.43 -0.95
C PHE A 636 -14.06 -14.26 0.19
N CYS A 637 -14.52 -14.43 1.42
CA CYS A 637 -13.82 -14.20 2.69
C CYS A 637 -13.58 -15.48 3.50
N LEU A 638 -13.37 -16.62 2.82
CA LEU A 638 -12.93 -17.85 3.48
C LEU A 638 -11.53 -17.66 4.06
N GLU A 639 -11.27 -18.23 5.25
CA GLU A 639 -10.01 -18.01 5.98
C GLU A 639 -8.80 -18.65 5.28
N ASP A 640 -9.05 -19.78 4.61
CA ASP A 640 -8.09 -20.43 3.72
C ASP A 640 -8.23 -19.85 2.30
N ALA A 641 -7.17 -19.18 1.83
CA ALA A 641 -7.12 -18.54 0.52
C ALA A 641 -7.29 -19.54 -0.64
N LEU A 642 -6.78 -20.77 -0.52
CA LEU A 642 -6.92 -21.81 -1.54
C LEU A 642 -8.35 -22.33 -1.59
N GLN A 643 -8.97 -22.51 -0.42
CA GLN A 643 -10.39 -22.85 -0.35
C GLN A 643 -11.24 -21.72 -0.96
N GLY A 644 -10.96 -20.47 -0.61
CA GLY A 644 -11.56 -19.27 -1.21
C GLY A 644 -11.49 -19.27 -2.74
N ALA A 645 -10.30 -19.49 -3.28
CA ALA A 645 -10.08 -19.54 -4.72
C ALA A 645 -10.79 -20.72 -5.40
N ALA A 646 -10.84 -21.89 -4.77
CA ALA A 646 -11.55 -23.06 -5.29
C ALA A 646 -13.07 -22.84 -5.32
N TYR A 647 -13.63 -22.27 -4.26
CA TYR A 647 -15.04 -21.89 -4.20
C TYR A 647 -15.39 -20.85 -5.27
N LEU A 648 -14.55 -19.84 -5.41
CA LEU A 648 -14.72 -18.83 -6.44
C LEU A 648 -14.64 -19.46 -7.84
N HIS A 649 -13.69 -20.35 -8.11
CA HIS A 649 -13.57 -21.05 -9.38
C HIS A 649 -14.88 -21.74 -9.80
N GLY A 650 -15.52 -22.47 -8.88
CA GLY A 650 -16.81 -23.11 -9.13
C GLY A 650 -17.92 -22.11 -9.46
N PHE A 651 -17.96 -20.99 -8.72
CA PHE A 651 -18.88 -19.88 -9.00
C PHE A 651 -18.65 -19.24 -10.38
N LEU A 652 -17.38 -18.99 -10.75
CA LEU A 652 -17.00 -18.34 -12.02
C LEU A 652 -17.45 -19.15 -13.25
N GLY A 653 -17.28 -20.48 -13.22
CA GLY A 653 -17.51 -21.35 -14.38
C GLY A 653 -18.95 -21.32 -14.92
N LYS A 654 -19.91 -20.83 -14.14
CA LYS A 654 -21.33 -20.78 -14.50
C LYS A 654 -21.83 -19.37 -14.80
N ILE A 655 -21.25 -18.34 -14.18
CA ILE A 655 -21.60 -16.94 -14.46
C ILE A 655 -20.97 -16.41 -15.75
N ALA A 656 -19.89 -17.04 -16.23
CA ALA A 656 -19.14 -16.63 -17.43
C ALA A 656 -19.99 -16.54 -18.71
N LEU A 657 -21.17 -17.16 -18.74
CA LEU A 657 -22.06 -17.18 -19.89
C LEU A 657 -23.07 -16.02 -19.94
N ARG A 658 -23.10 -15.15 -18.92
CA ARG A 658 -24.10 -14.08 -18.79
C ARG A 658 -23.44 -12.74 -18.50
N HIS A 659 -24.07 -11.67 -18.97
CA HIS A 659 -23.65 -10.30 -18.68
C HIS A 659 -24.33 -9.83 -17.40
N PHE A 660 -23.59 -9.78 -16.30
CA PHE A 660 -24.05 -9.24 -15.02
C PHE A 660 -23.24 -8.00 -14.66
N ASN A 661 -23.89 -7.03 -14.01
CA ASN A 661 -23.17 -5.93 -13.37
C ASN A 661 -22.53 -6.39 -12.06
N LEU A 662 -21.44 -7.15 -12.19
CA LEU A 662 -20.84 -7.94 -11.12
C LEU A 662 -19.44 -7.43 -10.73
N GLN A 663 -19.21 -7.31 -9.43
CA GLN A 663 -17.93 -7.07 -8.78
C GLN A 663 -17.55 -8.32 -8.00
N ILE A 664 -16.32 -8.80 -8.16
CA ILE A 664 -15.84 -9.99 -7.46
C ILE A 664 -14.58 -9.66 -6.68
N PHE A 665 -14.61 -9.97 -5.39
CA PHE A 665 -13.49 -9.77 -4.48
C PHE A 665 -13.11 -11.08 -3.81
N CYS A 666 -11.82 -11.43 -3.80
CA CYS A 666 -11.32 -12.62 -3.13
C CYS A 666 -10.31 -12.21 -2.05
N TYR A 667 -10.60 -12.56 -0.80
CA TYR A 667 -9.64 -12.43 0.28
C TYR A 667 -8.53 -13.45 0.08
N CYS A 668 -7.29 -12.99 0.10
CA CYS A 668 -6.12 -13.83 -0.10
C CYS A 668 -4.96 -13.32 0.77
N ASN A 669 -4.72 -14.04 1.87
CA ASN A 669 -3.74 -13.72 2.91
C ASN A 669 -2.42 -14.52 2.75
N LEU A 670 -2.08 -14.92 1.52
CA LEU A 670 -0.85 -15.66 1.24
C LEU A 670 0.39 -14.80 1.50
N ALA A 671 1.44 -15.43 2.05
CA ALA A 671 2.71 -14.77 2.32
C ALA A 671 3.62 -14.69 1.08
N ASP A 672 3.41 -15.57 0.09
CA ASP A 672 4.17 -15.63 -1.15
C ASP A 672 3.49 -14.80 -2.25
N GLU A 673 4.17 -13.74 -2.70
CA GLU A 673 3.70 -12.89 -3.81
C GLU A 673 3.53 -13.71 -5.11
N SER A 674 4.37 -14.73 -5.35
CA SER A 674 4.31 -15.52 -6.58
C SER A 674 3.08 -16.45 -6.62
N GLU A 675 2.73 -17.06 -5.50
CA GLU A 675 1.55 -17.90 -5.38
C GLU A 675 0.28 -17.07 -5.54
N PHE A 676 0.25 -15.88 -4.92
CA PHE A 676 -0.82 -14.91 -5.12
C PHE A 676 -1.02 -14.56 -6.59
N GLU A 677 0.05 -14.18 -7.31
CA GLU A 677 -0.06 -13.78 -8.71
C GLU A 677 -0.50 -14.95 -9.59
N ASN A 678 -0.05 -16.19 -9.29
CA ASN A 678 -0.50 -17.39 -10.00
C ASN A 678 -2.01 -17.66 -9.83
N ILE A 679 -2.53 -17.57 -8.60
CA ILE A 679 -3.97 -17.75 -8.33
C ILE A 679 -4.78 -16.63 -8.98
N SER A 680 -4.30 -15.39 -8.86
CA SER A 680 -4.91 -14.23 -9.49
C SER A 680 -5.02 -14.40 -11.00
N HIS A 681 -3.92 -14.80 -11.63
CA HIS A 681 -3.87 -15.07 -13.06
C HIS A 681 -4.81 -16.21 -13.47
N MET A 682 -4.83 -17.31 -12.71
CA MET A 682 -5.69 -18.47 -12.98
C MET A 682 -7.17 -18.09 -12.95
N LEU A 683 -7.63 -17.35 -11.93
CA LEU A 683 -9.04 -16.97 -11.80
C LEU A 683 -9.45 -15.91 -12.82
N ASN A 684 -8.63 -14.87 -13.02
CA ASN A 684 -8.93 -13.81 -14.00
C ASN A 684 -8.96 -14.33 -15.44
N ARG A 685 -8.23 -15.40 -15.76
CA ARG A 685 -8.28 -16.04 -17.08
C ARG A 685 -9.65 -16.66 -17.40
N GLN A 686 -10.46 -16.97 -16.39
CA GLN A 686 -11.79 -17.57 -16.58
C GLN A 686 -12.87 -16.53 -16.88
N LEU A 687 -12.71 -15.30 -16.37
CA LEU A 687 -13.57 -14.17 -16.65
C LEU A 687 -12.75 -12.99 -17.20
N PRO A 688 -12.39 -12.99 -18.49
CA PRO A 688 -11.55 -11.94 -19.06
C PRO A 688 -12.17 -10.54 -19.01
N TYR A 689 -13.46 -10.42 -18.70
CA TYR A 689 -14.22 -9.17 -18.67
C TYR A 689 -14.64 -8.73 -17.27
N THR A 690 -14.62 -9.62 -16.27
CA THR A 690 -14.99 -9.30 -14.87
C THR A 690 -13.81 -9.64 -13.97
N PRO A 691 -13.02 -8.64 -13.52
CA PRO A 691 -11.84 -8.93 -12.73
C PRO A 691 -12.23 -9.55 -11.40
N VAL A 692 -11.51 -10.58 -11.02
CA VAL A 692 -11.41 -11.00 -9.63
C VAL A 692 -10.37 -10.12 -8.96
N ILE A 693 -10.83 -9.27 -8.06
CA ILE A 693 -9.97 -8.38 -7.29
C ILE A 693 -9.57 -9.08 -6.01
N PHE A 694 -8.28 -9.38 -5.89
CA PHE A 694 -7.75 -9.95 -4.67
C PHE A 694 -7.41 -8.86 -3.66
N PHE A 695 -7.71 -9.12 -2.39
CA PHE A 695 -7.45 -8.18 -1.31
C PHE A 695 -6.95 -8.88 -0.04
N GLY A 696 -6.40 -8.11 0.89
CA GLY A 696 -5.88 -8.64 2.16
C GLY A 696 -4.45 -9.16 2.12
N GLN A 697 -3.67 -8.79 1.10
CA GLN A 697 -2.23 -9.09 1.07
C GLN A 697 -1.52 -8.48 2.29
N LEU A 698 -1.09 -9.35 3.20
CA LEU A 698 -0.40 -8.93 4.42
C LEU A 698 0.90 -8.16 4.12
N VAL A 699 1.56 -8.46 2.99
CA VAL A 699 2.81 -7.79 2.58
C VAL A 699 2.58 -6.29 2.41
N ASP A 700 1.50 -5.91 1.73
CA ASP A 700 1.17 -4.51 1.46
C ASP A 700 0.75 -3.77 2.74
N GLU A 701 0.02 -4.45 3.63
CA GLU A 701 -0.33 -3.89 4.94
C GLU A 701 0.90 -3.68 5.82
N CYS A 702 1.80 -4.66 5.89
CA CYS A 702 3.08 -4.52 6.58
C CYS A 702 3.95 -3.41 5.98
N ARG A 703 3.93 -3.23 4.66
CA ARG A 703 4.65 -2.15 3.96
C ARG A 703 4.08 -0.78 4.27
N ALA A 704 2.76 -0.65 4.32
CA ALA A 704 2.10 0.57 4.75
C ALA A 704 2.42 0.91 6.22
N LEU A 705 2.37 -0.08 7.11
CA LEU A 705 2.73 0.07 8.52
C LEU A 705 4.20 0.46 8.71
N ALA A 706 5.12 -0.20 8.02
CA ALA A 706 6.56 0.05 8.12
C ALA A 706 6.96 1.47 7.67
N LYS A 707 6.27 2.02 6.67
CA LYS A 707 6.46 3.42 6.23
C LYS A 707 5.89 4.44 7.23
N GLY A 708 5.21 3.98 8.28
CA GLY A 708 4.56 4.83 9.26
C GLY A 708 3.47 5.69 8.63
N ASN A 709 2.75 5.14 7.65
CA ASN A 709 1.86 5.89 6.77
C ASN A 709 0.65 6.46 7.55
N ALA A 710 0.85 7.59 8.21
CA ALA A 710 -0.18 8.33 8.94
C ALA A 710 -1.27 8.88 8.02
N ALA A 711 -1.08 8.80 6.69
CA ALA A 711 -2.01 9.27 5.68
C ALA A 711 -3.43 8.71 5.82
N ILE A 712 -3.58 7.50 6.36
CA ILE A 712 -4.90 6.90 6.61
C ILE A 712 -5.73 7.68 7.65
N ASP A 713 -5.05 8.33 8.59
CA ASP A 713 -5.65 9.10 9.67
C ASP A 713 -5.67 10.61 9.36
N ASP A 714 -5.13 11.06 8.22
CA ASP A 714 -5.07 12.49 7.87
C ASP A 714 -6.46 13.08 7.58
N LEU A 715 -7.30 12.40 6.78
CA LEU A 715 -8.69 12.84 6.56
C LEU A 715 -9.54 12.80 7.84
N PRO A 716 -9.53 11.72 8.63
CA PRO A 716 -10.17 11.70 9.96
C PRO A 716 -9.69 12.83 10.89
N ALA A 717 -8.40 13.14 10.89
CA ALA A 717 -7.84 14.22 11.69
C ALA A 717 -8.35 15.60 11.26
N LEU A 718 -8.52 15.82 9.95
CA LEU A 718 -9.13 17.05 9.43
C LEU A 718 -10.59 17.17 9.85
N ILE A 719 -11.38 16.10 9.76
CA ILE A 719 -12.77 16.11 10.21
C ILE A 719 -12.86 16.45 11.71
N ASN A 720 -11.97 15.88 12.53
CA ASN A 720 -11.91 16.22 13.95
C ASN A 720 -11.59 17.70 14.19
N LEU A 721 -10.57 18.23 13.50
CA LEU A 721 -10.18 19.64 13.62
C LEU A 721 -11.33 20.58 13.18
N TRP A 722 -12.09 20.17 12.16
CA TRP A 722 -13.26 20.89 11.67
C TRP A 722 -14.37 20.96 12.73
N TYR A 723 -14.71 19.83 13.38
CA TYR A 723 -15.69 19.83 14.47
C TYR A 723 -15.26 20.64 15.69
N ALA A 724 -13.96 20.74 15.94
CA ALA A 724 -13.44 21.60 16.99
C ALA A 724 -13.58 23.11 16.68
N ASN A 725 -14.00 23.48 15.46
CA ASN A 725 -14.20 24.85 14.97
C ASN A 725 -13.03 25.79 15.31
N MET A 726 -11.80 25.28 15.22
CA MET A 726 -10.61 26.02 15.67
C MET A 726 -10.21 27.17 14.73
N LYS A 727 -10.67 27.13 13.48
CA LYS A 727 -10.29 28.07 12.40
C LYS A 727 -11.47 28.27 11.44
N ASP A 728 -11.61 29.49 10.92
CA ASP A 728 -12.62 29.81 9.92
C ASP A 728 -12.31 29.24 8.52
N LYS A 729 -13.31 29.19 7.65
CA LYS A 729 -13.22 28.65 6.28
C LYS A 729 -12.13 29.32 5.44
N THR A 730 -11.90 30.62 5.62
CA THR A 730 -10.88 31.39 4.89
C THR A 730 -9.48 30.93 5.27
N TYR A 731 -9.24 30.65 6.55
CA TYR A 731 -7.98 30.11 7.03
C TYR A 731 -7.71 28.71 6.46
N TRP A 732 -8.73 27.84 6.38
CA TRP A 732 -8.59 26.52 5.76
C TRP A 732 -8.16 26.59 4.30
N ARG A 733 -8.74 27.53 3.53
CA ARG A 733 -8.39 27.77 2.12
C ARG A 733 -6.95 28.26 1.96
N ASN A 734 -6.55 29.22 2.82
CA ASN A 734 -5.29 29.96 2.65
C ASN A 734 -4.08 29.28 3.31
N HIS A 735 -4.27 28.41 4.31
CA HIS A 735 -3.18 27.80 5.11
C HIS A 735 -3.27 26.26 5.22
N PRO A 736 -3.41 25.52 4.10
CA PRO A 736 -3.66 24.09 4.14
C PRO A 736 -2.54 23.26 4.78
N VAL A 737 -1.28 23.66 4.62
CA VAL A 737 -0.14 22.97 5.26
C VAL A 737 -0.20 23.11 6.78
N ASP A 738 -0.58 24.28 7.28
CA ASP A 738 -0.69 24.52 8.71
C ASP A 738 -1.89 23.79 9.32
N ILE A 739 -3.03 23.79 8.61
CA ILE A 739 -4.20 23.00 9.01
C ILE A 739 -3.86 21.52 9.17
N MET A 740 -3.14 20.91 8.22
CA MET A 740 -2.74 19.51 8.33
C MET A 740 -1.83 19.27 9.55
N ARG A 741 -0.92 20.21 9.84
CA ARG A 741 -0.07 20.15 11.03
C ARG A 741 -0.90 20.19 12.32
N LEU A 742 -1.85 21.11 12.44
CA LEU A 742 -2.75 21.24 13.59
C LEU A 742 -3.63 19.99 13.74
N ALA A 743 -4.20 19.50 12.63
CA ALA A 743 -5.03 18.30 12.62
C ALA A 743 -4.28 17.09 13.18
N ARG A 744 -3.03 16.86 12.76
CA ARG A 744 -2.19 15.77 13.27
C ARG A 744 -1.83 15.92 14.74
N GLN A 745 -1.64 17.14 15.23
CA GLN A 745 -1.37 17.40 16.65
C GLN A 745 -2.58 17.07 17.52
N GLU A 746 -3.75 17.58 17.15
CA GLU A 746 -5.02 17.30 17.85
C GLU A 746 -5.41 15.83 17.74
N TRP A 747 -5.12 15.19 16.60
CA TRP A 747 -5.38 13.76 16.44
C TRP A 747 -4.64 12.93 17.49
N GLU A 748 -3.42 13.28 17.85
CA GLU A 748 -2.65 12.46 18.79
C GLU A 748 -3.24 12.44 20.21
N THR A 749 -3.87 13.53 20.64
CA THR A 749 -4.48 13.66 21.98
C THR A 749 -5.91 13.10 22.04
N LEU A 750 -6.54 12.87 20.89
CA LEU A 750 -7.90 12.40 20.78
C LEU A 750 -8.07 10.97 21.33
N SER A 751 -9.17 10.72 22.06
CA SER A 751 -9.49 9.37 22.56
C SER A 751 -9.76 8.40 21.40
N TYR A 752 -9.59 7.10 21.67
CA TYR A 752 -9.79 6.08 20.64
C TYR A 752 -11.20 6.11 20.04
N THR A 753 -12.24 6.23 20.87
CA THR A 753 -13.63 6.27 20.42
C THR A 753 -13.91 7.44 19.46
N TYR A 754 -13.34 8.62 19.74
CA TYR A 754 -13.49 9.77 18.84
C TYR A 754 -12.67 9.59 17.56
N LYS A 755 -11.46 9.03 17.64
CA LYS A 755 -10.68 8.68 16.43
C LYS A 755 -11.47 7.72 15.53
N GLU A 756 -12.10 6.72 16.11
CA GLU A 756 -12.87 5.74 15.38
C GLU A 756 -14.10 6.36 14.72
N SER A 757 -14.85 7.20 15.43
CA SER A 757 -15.99 7.91 14.85
C SER A 757 -15.58 8.81 13.67
N ASN A 758 -14.47 9.54 13.80
CA ASN A 758 -13.93 10.36 12.70
C ASN A 758 -13.41 9.52 11.52
N ARG A 759 -12.88 8.31 11.76
CA ARG A 759 -12.49 7.37 10.71
C ARG A 759 -13.69 6.90 9.90
N ARG A 760 -14.78 6.52 10.57
CA ARG A 760 -16.03 6.13 9.90
C ARG A 760 -16.62 7.28 9.09
N ALA A 761 -16.61 8.48 9.66
CA ALA A 761 -17.03 9.70 8.97
C ALA A 761 -16.17 9.98 7.73
N ALA A 762 -14.85 9.79 7.81
CA ALA A 762 -13.92 9.94 6.69
C ALA A 762 -14.14 8.91 5.58
N ASP A 763 -14.35 7.64 5.92
CA ASP A 763 -14.60 6.58 4.95
C ASP A 763 -15.92 6.84 4.19
N HIS A 764 -16.91 7.41 4.89
CA HIS A 764 -18.22 7.70 4.33
C HIS A 764 -18.26 8.96 3.46
N ILE A 765 -17.25 9.84 3.52
CA ILE A 765 -17.12 10.96 2.56
C ILE A 765 -17.14 10.45 1.12
N TRP A 766 -16.48 9.31 0.86
CA TRP A 766 -16.42 8.74 -0.49
C TRP A 766 -17.78 8.25 -0.97
N VAL A 767 -18.62 7.72 -0.07
CA VAL A 767 -20.01 7.35 -0.38
C VAL A 767 -20.83 8.61 -0.68
N LYS A 768 -20.68 9.65 0.14
CA LYS A 768 -21.39 10.93 -0.03
C LYS A 768 -21.05 11.62 -1.36
N LEU A 769 -19.79 11.59 -1.78
CA LEU A 769 -19.37 12.14 -3.08
C LEU A 769 -20.04 11.44 -4.26
N ARG A 770 -20.41 10.16 -4.14
CA ARG A 770 -21.12 9.41 -5.19
C ARG A 770 -22.54 9.92 -5.41
N TYR A 771 -23.19 10.54 -4.42
CA TYR A 771 -24.48 11.20 -4.63
C TYR A 771 -24.34 12.54 -5.38
N THR A 772 -23.12 13.01 -5.60
CA THR A 772 -22.85 14.26 -6.30
C THR A 772 -22.38 14.00 -7.72
N SER A 773 -22.43 15.03 -8.58
CA SER A 773 -21.81 15.00 -9.91
C SER A 773 -20.29 15.18 -9.88
N TYR A 774 -19.71 15.40 -8.69
CA TYR A 774 -18.29 15.66 -8.46
C TYR A 774 -17.57 14.39 -8.03
N SER A 775 -16.73 13.87 -8.92
CA SER A 775 -15.72 12.89 -8.59
C SER A 775 -14.55 13.53 -7.83
N LEU A 776 -13.70 12.71 -7.22
CA LEU A 776 -12.47 13.19 -6.59
C LEU A 776 -11.55 13.92 -7.60
N GLN A 777 -11.46 13.44 -8.84
CA GLN A 777 -10.59 14.07 -9.85
C GLN A 777 -11.15 15.42 -10.30
N LYS A 778 -12.47 15.55 -10.50
CA LYS A 778 -13.11 16.83 -10.81
C LYS A 778 -12.88 17.84 -9.70
N ILE A 779 -12.95 17.40 -8.43
CA ILE A 779 -12.64 18.24 -7.28
C ILE A 779 -11.16 18.69 -7.34
N LYS A 780 -10.22 17.77 -7.59
CA LYS A 780 -8.80 18.12 -7.72
C LYS A 780 -8.54 19.13 -8.85
N GLN A 781 -9.14 18.92 -10.02
CA GLN A 781 -9.03 19.83 -11.16
C GLN A 781 -9.63 21.20 -10.84
N ALA A 782 -10.80 21.23 -10.20
CA ALA A 782 -11.43 22.47 -9.79
C ALA A 782 -10.57 23.25 -8.79
N LEU A 783 -9.84 22.57 -7.92
CA LEU A 783 -8.94 23.17 -6.93
C LEU A 783 -7.61 23.68 -7.53
N THR A 784 -7.17 23.14 -8.67
CA THR A 784 -5.93 23.59 -9.33
C THR A 784 -6.17 24.73 -10.32
N ALA A 785 -7.38 24.86 -10.86
CA ALA A 785 -7.78 26.02 -11.66
C ALA A 785 -8.37 27.12 -10.76
N ASN A 786 -7.72 28.30 -10.74
CA ASN A 786 -8.06 29.39 -9.83
C ASN A 786 -9.56 29.76 -9.88
N ASP A 787 -10.13 29.88 -11.07
CA ASP A 787 -11.51 30.35 -11.29
C ASP A 787 -12.58 29.30 -10.90
N THR A 788 -12.25 28.01 -10.98
CA THR A 788 -13.18 26.91 -10.65
C THR A 788 -13.20 26.53 -9.18
N SER A 789 -12.20 26.98 -8.41
CA SER A 789 -12.11 26.67 -6.99
C SER A 789 -13.28 27.26 -6.21
N GLU A 790 -13.74 28.46 -6.57
CA GLU A 790 -14.86 29.15 -5.91
C GLU A 790 -16.19 28.45 -6.16
N ILE A 791 -16.45 28.07 -7.42
CA ILE A 791 -17.63 27.31 -7.82
C ILE A 791 -17.75 26.00 -7.02
N LEU A 792 -16.63 25.32 -6.77
CA LEU A 792 -16.62 24.10 -5.95
C LEU A 792 -17.02 24.38 -4.49
N PHE A 793 -16.45 25.41 -3.86
CA PHE A 793 -16.81 25.77 -2.49
C PHE A 793 -18.27 26.24 -2.38
N GLU A 794 -18.78 26.93 -3.41
CA GLU A 794 -20.18 27.35 -3.51
C GLU A 794 -21.12 26.16 -3.72
N TYR A 795 -20.74 25.17 -4.53
CA TYR A 795 -21.55 23.97 -4.77
C TYR A 795 -21.85 23.20 -3.49
N PHE A 796 -20.86 23.06 -2.61
CA PHE A 796 -21.01 22.43 -1.30
C PHE A 796 -21.49 23.40 -0.21
N SER A 797 -21.97 24.59 -0.56
CA SER A 797 -22.50 25.58 0.39
C SER A 797 -24.01 25.74 0.21
N MET A 798 -24.76 25.36 1.25
CA MET A 798 -26.22 25.54 1.26
C MET A 798 -26.64 27.01 1.10
N GLU A 799 -25.84 27.94 1.61
CA GLU A 799 -26.11 29.39 1.54
C GLU A 799 -25.83 29.94 0.13
N ALA A 800 -24.79 29.44 -0.54
CA ALA A 800 -24.38 29.96 -1.85
C ALA A 800 -25.12 29.28 -3.02
N ASN A 801 -25.60 28.04 -2.83
CA ASN A 801 -26.29 27.29 -3.89
C ASN A 801 -27.64 26.69 -3.40
N PRO A 802 -28.72 27.50 -3.35
CA PRO A 802 -30.04 27.03 -2.93
C PRO A 802 -30.61 25.90 -3.78
N ALA A 803 -30.22 25.80 -5.06
CA ALA A 803 -30.65 24.72 -5.96
C ALA A 803 -30.15 23.34 -5.49
N CYS A 804 -29.04 23.29 -4.75
CA CYS A 804 -28.48 22.06 -4.18
C CYS A 804 -29.00 21.73 -2.77
N ARG A 805 -29.93 22.51 -2.20
CA ARG A 805 -30.42 22.31 -0.83
C ARG A 805 -30.98 20.90 -0.58
N GLY A 806 -31.74 20.35 -1.53
CA GLY A 806 -32.30 19.00 -1.41
C GLY A 806 -31.21 17.92 -1.32
N LEU A 807 -30.18 18.01 -2.16
CA LEU A 807 -29.02 17.13 -2.10
C LEU A 807 -28.25 17.31 -0.79
N PHE A 808 -28.10 18.55 -0.32
CA PHE A 808 -27.39 18.86 0.90
C PHE A 808 -28.05 18.28 2.17
N GLU A 809 -29.37 18.40 2.29
CA GLU A 809 -30.14 17.77 3.37
C GLU A 809 -30.09 16.25 3.26
N LEU A 810 -30.13 15.69 2.05
CA LEU A 810 -29.97 14.26 1.81
C LEU A 810 -28.60 13.76 2.31
N LEU A 811 -27.52 14.46 1.97
CA LEU A 811 -26.16 14.13 2.43
C LEU A 811 -26.01 14.26 3.95
N SER A 812 -26.66 15.26 4.55
CA SER A 812 -26.65 15.47 6.00
C SER A 812 -27.42 14.36 6.74
N LYS A 813 -28.61 13.98 6.24
CA LYS A 813 -29.37 12.82 6.73
C LYS A 813 -28.56 11.52 6.61
N THR A 814 -27.84 11.36 5.50
CA THR A 814 -26.97 10.21 5.25
C THR A 814 -25.82 10.13 6.27
N GLU A 815 -25.21 11.26 6.63
CA GLU A 815 -24.22 11.30 7.73
C GLU A 815 -24.84 10.92 9.07
N GLN A 816 -26.02 11.44 9.41
CA GLN A 816 -26.70 11.08 10.66
C GLN A 816 -27.01 9.59 10.71
N HIS A 817 -27.48 8.98 9.61
CA HIS A 817 -27.69 7.53 9.53
C HIS A 817 -26.38 6.76 9.78
N ARG A 818 -25.26 7.21 9.19
CA ARG A 818 -23.94 6.63 9.44
C ARG A 818 -23.51 6.74 10.90
N TRP A 819 -23.74 7.89 11.52
CA TRP A 819 -23.42 8.11 12.94
C TRP A 819 -24.28 7.25 13.85
N CYS A 820 -25.58 7.17 13.59
CA CYS A 820 -26.49 6.33 14.34
C CYS A 820 -26.19 4.83 14.16
N ALA A 821 -25.82 4.38 12.96
CA ALA A 821 -25.37 3.01 12.71
C ALA A 821 -24.15 2.67 13.59
N GLU A 822 -23.15 3.55 13.62
CA GLU A 822 -21.97 3.41 14.48
C GLU A 822 -22.37 3.30 15.96
N LYS A 823 -23.26 4.16 16.45
CA LYS A 823 -23.68 4.15 17.85
C LYS A 823 -24.45 2.87 18.20
N LEU A 824 -25.42 2.48 17.39
CA LEU A 824 -26.20 1.25 17.60
C LEU A 824 -25.33 -0.01 17.57
N LEU A 825 -24.39 -0.11 16.63
CA LEU A 825 -23.45 -1.23 16.55
C LEU A 825 -22.48 -1.27 17.75
N ASN A 826 -22.15 -0.11 18.32
CA ASN A 826 -21.38 -0.01 19.57
C ASN A 826 -22.23 -0.19 20.85
N GLY A 827 -23.49 -0.60 20.70
CA GLY A 827 -24.40 -0.89 21.80
C GLY A 827 -25.03 0.34 22.44
N PHE A 828 -25.00 1.51 21.79
CA PHE A 828 -25.72 2.68 22.28
C PHE A 828 -27.21 2.60 22.03
N LEU A 829 -28.00 3.17 22.93
CA LEU A 829 -29.45 3.32 22.85
C LEU A 829 -29.86 4.80 22.93
N PRO A 830 -31.02 5.18 22.38
CA PRO A 830 -31.57 6.53 22.52
C PRO A 830 -31.90 6.81 23.98
N LEU A 831 -31.45 7.96 24.48
CA LEU A 831 -31.75 8.37 25.86
C LEU A 831 -33.25 8.62 26.08
N GLN A 832 -34.01 8.88 25.02
CA GLN A 832 -35.46 9.07 25.06
C GLN A 832 -36.24 7.80 25.42
N ASP A 833 -35.69 6.63 25.11
CA ASP A 833 -36.31 5.34 25.42
C ASP A 833 -36.04 4.90 26.87
N TYR A 834 -35.10 5.56 27.57
CA TYR A 834 -34.69 5.19 28.92
C TYR A 834 -35.61 5.81 29.96
N ASP A 835 -36.46 5.01 30.62
CA ASP A 835 -37.29 5.44 31.76
C ASP A 835 -38.14 6.70 31.50
N PRO A 836 -39.04 6.67 30.50
CA PRO A 836 -39.76 7.87 30.03
C PRO A 836 -40.65 8.52 31.10
N ASP A 837 -40.98 7.81 32.17
CA ASP A 837 -41.88 8.29 33.23
C ASP A 837 -41.21 9.25 34.22
N ILE A 838 -39.87 9.29 34.29
CA ILE A 838 -39.13 10.12 35.27
C ILE A 838 -38.98 11.57 34.82
N GLU A 839 -38.72 11.81 33.53
CA GLU A 839 -38.28 13.12 33.03
C GLU A 839 -38.67 13.24 31.56
N ASP A 840 -39.32 14.33 31.18
CA ASP A 840 -39.73 14.58 29.80
C ASP A 840 -38.52 14.78 28.87
N VAL A 841 -38.73 14.54 27.57
CA VAL A 841 -37.66 14.56 26.56
C VAL A 841 -37.01 15.94 26.44
N GLU A 842 -37.76 17.03 26.58
CA GLU A 842 -37.23 18.39 26.44
C GLU A 842 -36.30 18.73 27.60
N THR A 843 -36.70 18.38 28.83
CA THR A 843 -35.85 18.51 30.01
C THR A 843 -34.56 17.71 29.87
N ARG A 844 -34.61 16.47 29.34
CA ARG A 844 -33.40 15.68 29.08
C ARG A 844 -32.47 16.33 28.07
N ILE A 845 -33.02 16.85 26.97
CA ILE A 845 -32.23 17.56 25.95
C ILE A 845 -31.55 18.79 26.58
N ALA A 846 -32.30 19.57 27.36
CA ALA A 846 -31.77 20.76 28.05
C ALA A 846 -30.62 20.39 29.00
N ARG A 847 -30.78 19.34 29.82
CA ARG A 847 -29.75 18.86 30.75
C ARG A 847 -28.57 18.21 30.03
N TRP A 848 -28.79 17.45 28.97
CA TRP A 848 -27.71 16.89 28.16
C TRP A 848 -26.80 17.98 27.57
N ASN A 849 -27.38 19.09 27.14
CA ASN A 849 -26.66 20.20 26.53
C ASN A 849 -26.00 21.12 27.56
N SER A 850 -26.57 21.27 28.76
CA SER A 850 -26.07 22.19 29.80
C SER A 850 -25.24 21.53 30.90
N GLU A 851 -25.52 20.28 31.27
CA GLU A 851 -24.90 19.56 32.38
C GLU A 851 -23.86 18.53 31.89
N ARG A 852 -22.57 18.90 31.93
CA ARG A 852 -21.46 17.99 31.53
C ARG A 852 -21.49 16.65 32.30
N GLY A 853 -21.85 16.67 33.58
CA GLY A 853 -21.96 15.47 34.41
C GLY A 853 -23.06 14.52 33.94
N TYR A 854 -24.23 15.06 33.57
CA TYR A 854 -25.35 14.30 33.02
C TYR A 854 -24.96 13.60 31.72
N LYS A 855 -24.39 14.35 30.77
CA LYS A 855 -23.89 13.80 29.50
C LYS A 855 -22.87 12.69 29.72
N THR A 856 -21.86 12.92 30.57
CA THR A 856 -20.80 11.94 30.84
C THR A 856 -21.36 10.65 31.47
N ARG A 857 -22.30 10.79 32.41
CA ARG A 857 -22.97 9.65 33.06
C ARG A 857 -23.68 8.78 32.04
N TYR A 858 -24.56 9.36 31.23
CA TYR A 858 -25.37 8.60 30.27
C TYR A 858 -24.54 8.06 29.10
N GLN A 859 -23.53 8.79 28.62
CA GLN A 859 -22.59 8.24 27.64
C GLN A 859 -21.83 7.02 28.17
N SER A 860 -21.47 7.00 29.46
CA SER A 860 -20.82 5.83 30.08
C SER A 860 -21.73 4.60 30.15
N GLN A 861 -23.04 4.83 30.19
CA GLN A 861 -24.09 3.81 30.14
C GLN A 861 -24.52 3.47 28.70
N LYS A 862 -23.81 3.98 27.69
CA LYS A 862 -24.14 3.81 26.27
C LYS A 862 -25.54 4.37 25.93
N LEU A 863 -25.89 5.52 26.49
CA LEU A 863 -27.11 6.26 26.14
C LEU A 863 -26.74 7.58 25.45
N HIS A 864 -27.49 7.97 24.42
CA HIS A 864 -27.25 9.22 23.69
C HIS A 864 -28.54 9.92 23.26
N ILE A 865 -28.62 11.24 23.47
CA ILE A 865 -29.82 12.01 23.12
C ILE A 865 -29.99 12.19 21.60
N ASP A 866 -28.89 12.33 20.86
CA ASP A 866 -28.96 12.56 19.40
C ASP A 866 -29.19 11.27 18.59
N LEU A 867 -29.43 10.12 19.24
CA LEU A 867 -29.71 8.84 18.56
C LEU A 867 -31.17 8.75 18.14
N VAL A 868 -31.59 9.68 17.28
CA VAL A 868 -32.95 9.81 16.75
C VAL A 868 -32.92 9.99 15.23
N PRO A 869 -34.03 9.74 14.51
CA PRO A 869 -34.13 10.06 13.08
C PRO A 869 -33.75 11.50 12.78
N TYR A 870 -33.10 11.74 11.64
CA TYR A 870 -32.60 13.06 11.25
C TYR A 870 -33.67 14.15 11.36
N ASP A 871 -34.89 13.84 10.91
CA ASP A 871 -35.99 14.80 10.88
C ASP A 871 -36.41 15.28 12.29
N LYS A 872 -36.14 14.48 13.32
CA LYS A 872 -36.42 14.77 14.75
C LYS A 872 -35.28 15.48 15.48
N LEU A 873 -34.12 15.65 14.85
CA LEU A 873 -33.04 16.45 15.42
C LEU A 873 -33.43 17.93 15.47
N SER A 874 -32.93 18.62 16.50
CA SER A 874 -32.98 20.08 16.52
C SER A 874 -32.16 20.68 15.38
N ASP A 875 -32.48 21.88 14.92
CA ASP A 875 -31.72 22.54 13.86
C ASP A 875 -30.25 22.77 14.24
N ALA A 876 -29.96 22.99 15.52
CA ALA A 876 -28.60 23.11 16.03
C ALA A 876 -27.79 21.81 15.85
N GLU A 877 -28.43 20.66 16.06
CA GLU A 877 -27.80 19.35 15.86
C GLU A 877 -27.67 19.01 14.37
N LYS A 878 -28.72 19.26 13.56
CA LYS A 878 -28.64 19.13 12.09
C LYS A 878 -27.52 19.98 11.49
N SER A 879 -27.24 21.15 12.09
CA SER A 879 -26.15 22.03 11.68
C SER A 879 -24.77 21.35 11.76
N LYS A 880 -24.57 20.36 12.66
CA LYS A 880 -23.30 19.62 12.76
C LYS A 880 -23.08 18.74 11.54
N ASP A 881 -24.10 18.00 11.09
CA ASP A 881 -24.04 17.17 9.88
C ASP A 881 -23.84 18.06 8.66
N ARG A 882 -24.66 19.11 8.53
CA ARG A 882 -24.54 20.14 7.48
C ARG A 882 -23.13 20.73 7.43
N SER A 883 -22.55 21.07 8.58
CA SER A 883 -21.20 21.62 8.69
C SER A 883 -20.15 20.66 8.13
N GLN A 884 -20.27 19.36 8.39
CA GLN A 884 -19.34 18.38 7.83
C GLN A 884 -19.47 18.28 6.30
N ILE A 885 -20.69 18.32 5.75
CA ILE A 885 -20.91 18.33 4.28
C ILE A 885 -20.26 19.57 3.65
N ASN A 886 -20.45 20.75 4.26
CA ASN A 886 -19.78 21.99 3.86
C ASN A 886 -18.24 21.88 3.93
N GLY A 887 -17.70 21.03 4.81
CA GLY A 887 -16.27 20.83 5.02
C GLY A 887 -15.56 20.00 3.94
N ILE A 888 -16.29 19.16 3.20
CA ILE A 888 -15.73 18.22 2.20
C ILE A 888 -14.73 18.88 1.23
N PRO A 889 -15.06 19.99 0.51
CA PRO A 889 -14.12 20.61 -0.41
C PRO A 889 -12.86 21.15 0.29
N TYR A 890 -12.97 21.61 1.54
CA TYR A 890 -11.82 22.06 2.33
C TYR A 890 -10.91 20.90 2.73
N PHE A 891 -11.48 19.75 3.11
CA PHE A 891 -10.68 18.58 3.44
C PHE A 891 -9.87 18.11 2.24
N ILE A 892 -10.50 18.04 1.07
CA ILE A 892 -9.86 17.62 -0.18
C ILE A 892 -8.78 18.63 -0.61
N HIS A 893 -9.07 19.93 -0.49
CA HIS A 893 -8.08 20.99 -0.72
C HIS A 893 -6.83 20.83 0.14
N VAL A 894 -7.02 20.63 1.45
CA VAL A 894 -5.91 20.44 2.37
C VAL A 894 -5.09 19.19 2.01
N LEU A 895 -5.74 18.07 1.72
CA LEU A 895 -5.05 16.83 1.34
C LEU A 895 -4.25 16.98 0.03
N ALA A 896 -4.81 17.67 -0.97
CA ALA A 896 -4.16 17.92 -2.25
C ALA A 896 -2.92 18.81 -2.10
N GLN A 897 -3.02 19.90 -1.35
CA GLN A 897 -1.91 20.84 -1.12
C GLN A 897 -0.77 20.24 -0.29
N ASN A 898 -1.03 19.16 0.46
CA ASN A 898 -0.03 18.41 1.21
C ASN A 898 0.53 17.19 0.45
N ASN A 899 0.20 17.02 -0.85
CA ASN A 899 0.59 15.87 -1.67
C ASN A 899 0.20 14.51 -1.06
N ILE A 900 -0.89 14.46 -0.31
CA ILE A 900 -1.42 13.22 0.25
C ILE A 900 -2.28 12.50 -0.81
N LEU A 901 -3.03 13.31 -1.57
CA LEU A 901 -3.93 12.93 -2.65
C LEU A 901 -3.20 12.83 -3.99
#